data_AF-A0A0V0VNL5-F1
#
_entry.id   AF-A0A0V0VNL5-F1
#
_cell.length_a   1.000
_cell.length_b   1.000
_cell.length_c   1.000
_cell.angle_alpha   90.00
_cell.angle_beta   90.00
_cell.angle_gamma   90.00
#
_symmetry.space_group_name_H-M   'P 1'
#
loop_
_entity.id
_entity.type
_entity.pdbx_description
1 polymer ?
#
loop_
_entity_poly.entity_id
_entity_poly.type
_entity_poly.pdbx_seq_one_letter_code
_entity_poly.pdbx_strand_id
1 'polypeptide(L)'
;MTRSCFIFTSTIKAWPVVRLFSTAKYAKRIAVVGSGPAGFYCSQTLLSGDQQCLVDVFEKYPVPYGLVRYGIAPDHQDLKSCINGFERTVASFADRFRFFGNVHIGKELLISELLPHYDAVVLAYGASEANPLPKLDCSIGNCFSARDFVGWYNGLPECGGVNPNLQSENSTAVVIGHGNVALDIVRVLLSRVENFQHTDIAEHALEALNKSRLKRVVLVGRRGPAQVSFTTKELRELSRLQGVNTIVRGCDLDPIRQDAHRFDRPKQRLFKLMSEMVDSASSFDHANERCLSLRFLLSFDKAIGDSHHNLQAVRFVENQLTTSSDYNCESATIRPTNRFEEISASLLIYSCGYRTMNIEPGQFPFDDKLGGVLTDGQGRVIGRRGLYACGWCRQGPNRILAQTQIDAKNVALTVIEDLKKIPGKNGDIQQLLKNRSEKWISWSEWKNLDEIEQNRGKANAKPRQKVVSLEEMLKLNMQECKGEWKDFTFAVVADPQLGLHSTDSSNLSEGKKEMKNAILAINTLKPPPEFVVFCGDFTHAEPYTSAKAVQIRDFEQTVKLLRTDIKPIYVCGNHDIGDKPTAHTLQLYREQFGSDFYAFWVGEVKFFVFNSQYFLPITGMEMHIDQQAVWFENEAERTDKEQPTHVIAFQHIPPFINDPKEEPMFISRCWPMAFNIPYENKRKQFLEWIRQLKVKKLFCGHYHRNTIGQGEDGLEVIITENTAERSGFRLVRVYKDRIEHEFIARNSV
;
A
#
# COMPACT_ATOMS: atom_id res chain seq x y z
N MET A 1 77.89 21.77 36.45
CA MET A 1 76.86 20.81 35.98
C MET A 1 75.50 21.29 36.45
N THR A 2 74.54 21.23 35.55
CA THR A 2 73.25 21.91 35.52
C THR A 2 72.25 21.42 36.57
N ARG A 3 71.60 22.38 37.24
CA ARG A 3 70.16 22.43 37.55
C ARG A 3 69.88 23.72 38.32
N SER A 4 69.11 24.65 37.74
CA SER A 4 68.27 25.56 38.53
C SER A 4 67.11 26.11 37.71
N CYS A 5 66.00 26.17 38.42
CA CYS A 5 64.68 26.71 38.13
C CYS A 5 64.70 28.16 37.59
N PHE A 6 63.76 28.52 36.73
CA PHE A 6 63.10 29.83 36.76
C PHE A 6 61.69 29.74 36.17
N ILE A 7 60.73 30.20 36.97
CA ILE A 7 59.35 30.47 36.59
C ILE A 7 59.34 31.79 35.83
N PHE A 8 58.71 31.84 34.66
CA PHE A 8 58.26 33.08 34.05
C PHE A 8 56.79 32.97 33.66
N THR A 9 56.03 33.94 34.13
CA THR A 9 54.61 34.18 33.94
C THR A 9 54.29 34.56 32.49
N SER A 10 53.26 33.96 31.88
CA SER A 10 52.56 34.55 30.75
C SER A 10 51.05 34.50 30.95
N THR A 11 50.45 35.68 31.07
CA THR A 11 49.02 35.97 31.05
C THR A 11 48.31 35.33 29.85
N ILE A 12 47.45 34.34 30.10
CA ILE A 12 46.47 33.85 29.13
C ILE A 12 45.21 34.71 29.29
N LYS A 13 44.89 35.51 28.28
CA LYS A 13 43.59 36.19 28.16
C LYS A 13 42.50 35.12 28.06
N ALA A 14 41.72 34.95 29.11
CA ALA A 14 40.48 34.20 29.06
C ALA A 14 39.50 34.91 28.11
N TRP A 15 39.21 34.29 26.97
CA TRP A 15 38.05 34.67 26.17
C TRP A 15 36.80 34.16 26.92
N PRO A 16 35.78 34.99 27.17
CA PRO A 16 34.54 34.49 27.73
C PRO A 16 33.91 33.59 26.67
N VAL A 17 33.77 32.31 27.00
CA VAL A 17 32.85 31.42 26.28
C VAL A 17 31.45 31.94 26.59
N VAL A 18 30.97 32.87 25.76
CA VAL A 18 29.57 33.25 25.74
C VAL A 18 28.82 32.03 25.21
N ARG A 19 28.27 31.22 26.12
CA ARG A 19 27.19 30.30 25.76
C ARG A 19 26.01 31.18 25.34
N LEU A 20 25.88 31.38 24.03
CA LEU A 20 24.65 31.88 23.43
C LEU A 20 23.57 30.83 23.70
N PHE A 21 22.79 31.03 24.76
CA PHE A 21 21.54 30.30 24.93
C PHE A 21 20.62 30.76 23.80
N SER A 22 20.45 29.92 22.78
CA SER A 22 19.40 30.13 21.78
C SER A 22 18.05 30.18 22.50
N THR A 23 17.36 31.30 22.38
CA THR A 23 15.97 31.50 22.83
C THR A 23 14.94 30.99 21.81
N ALA A 24 15.38 30.29 20.76
CA ALA A 24 14.50 29.77 19.73
C ALA A 24 13.55 28.72 20.33
N LYS A 25 12.28 29.09 20.51
CA LYS A 25 11.21 28.13 20.77
C LYS A 25 10.91 27.37 19.48
N TYR A 26 11.59 26.26 19.28
CA TYR A 26 11.26 25.33 18.20
C TYR A 26 9.90 24.67 18.47
N ALA A 27 9.13 24.43 17.40
CA ALA A 27 7.90 23.65 17.44
C ALA A 27 8.16 22.27 18.04
N LYS A 28 7.16 21.71 18.74
CA LYS A 28 7.23 20.38 19.35
C LYS A 28 7.08 19.33 18.29
N ARG A 29 8.03 18.41 18.17
CA ARG A 29 7.99 17.32 17.18
C ARG A 29 7.65 16.01 17.85
N ILE A 30 6.58 15.37 17.40
CA ILE A 30 6.16 14.06 17.90
C ILE A 30 6.13 13.06 16.76
N ALA A 31 6.78 11.91 16.96
CA ALA A 31 6.62 10.76 16.09
C ALA A 31 5.53 9.83 16.65
N VAL A 32 4.64 9.36 15.79
CA VAL A 32 3.64 8.34 16.10
C VAL A 32 3.94 7.11 15.26
N VAL A 33 4.22 5.98 15.90
CA VAL A 33 4.61 4.73 15.24
C VAL A 33 3.39 3.83 15.08
N GLY A 34 2.84 3.78 13.87
CA GLY A 34 1.63 3.04 13.50
C GLY A 34 0.49 3.98 13.14
N SER A 35 -0.15 3.74 11.99
CA SER A 35 -1.24 4.56 11.45
C SER A 35 -2.62 3.91 11.62
N GLY A 36 -2.78 3.00 12.58
CA GLY A 36 -4.09 2.50 12.98
C GLY A 36 -4.92 3.55 13.74
N PRO A 37 -6.11 3.17 14.25
CA PRO A 37 -6.97 4.09 15.03
C PRO A 37 -6.26 4.75 16.20
N ALA A 38 -5.44 4.00 16.96
CA ALA A 38 -4.70 4.55 18.08
C ALA A 38 -3.77 5.68 17.64
N GLY A 39 -3.05 5.49 16.53
CA GLY A 39 -2.15 6.49 15.97
C GLY A 39 -2.89 7.75 15.49
N PHE A 40 -3.98 7.58 14.74
CA PHE A 40 -4.77 8.72 14.26
C PHE A 40 -5.48 9.48 15.38
N TYR A 41 -6.11 8.80 16.35
CA TYR A 41 -6.76 9.49 17.47
C TYR A 41 -5.74 10.18 18.39
N CYS A 42 -4.56 9.60 18.56
CA CYS A 42 -3.44 10.24 19.25
C CYS A 42 -3.02 11.52 18.50
N SER A 43 -2.75 11.40 17.20
CA SER A 43 -2.37 12.52 16.33
C SER A 43 -3.40 13.64 16.32
N GLN A 44 -4.68 13.30 16.20
CA GLN A 44 -5.80 14.25 16.25
C GLN A 44 -5.81 15.05 17.56
N THR A 45 -5.62 14.36 18.69
CA THR A 45 -5.61 15.00 20.01
C THR A 45 -4.36 15.87 20.20
N LEU A 46 -3.19 15.42 19.75
CA LEU A 46 -1.94 16.19 19.78
C LEU A 46 -2.07 17.50 18.98
N LEU A 47 -2.56 17.42 17.74
CA LEU A 47 -2.67 18.57 16.83
C LEU A 47 -3.74 19.58 17.27
N SER A 48 -4.82 19.10 17.87
CA SER A 48 -5.89 19.96 18.41
C SER A 48 -5.52 20.60 19.74
N GLY A 49 -4.69 19.93 20.55
CA GLY A 49 -4.35 20.36 21.91
C GLY A 49 -3.16 21.31 22.01
N ASP A 50 -2.30 21.37 20.99
CA ASP A 50 -1.15 22.29 20.93
C ASP A 50 -0.94 22.82 19.51
N GLN A 51 -1.01 24.15 19.35
CA GLN A 51 -0.85 24.84 18.06
C GLN A 51 0.59 24.84 17.54
N GLN A 52 1.58 24.58 18.41
CA GLN A 52 3.00 24.55 18.05
C GLN A 52 3.54 23.13 17.87
N CYS A 53 2.65 22.14 17.80
CA CYS A 53 2.98 20.73 17.64
C CYS A 53 2.99 20.32 16.16
N LEU A 54 4.04 19.61 15.75
CA LEU A 54 4.22 18.90 14.50
C LEU A 54 4.16 17.40 14.76
N VAL A 55 3.37 16.67 13.98
CA VAL A 55 3.17 15.22 14.13
C VAL A 55 3.59 14.50 12.86
N ASP A 56 4.53 13.57 13.00
CA ASP A 56 4.95 12.65 11.96
C ASP A 56 4.41 11.25 12.28
N VAL A 57 3.60 10.67 11.38
CA VAL A 57 3.06 9.32 11.53
C VAL A 57 3.84 8.36 10.64
N PHE A 58 4.40 7.31 11.23
CA PHE A 58 5.13 6.25 10.55
C PHE A 58 4.26 5.00 10.39
N GLU A 59 4.28 4.38 9.22
CA GLU A 59 3.54 3.16 8.91
C GLU A 59 4.38 2.20 8.10
N LYS A 60 4.36 0.92 8.46
CA LYS A 60 5.16 -0.11 7.76
C LYS A 60 4.64 -0.41 6.36
N TYR A 61 3.35 -0.18 6.11
CA TYR A 61 2.77 -0.33 4.78
C TYR A 61 2.70 1.02 4.02
N PRO A 62 2.62 0.99 2.68
CA PRO A 62 2.30 2.19 1.88
C PRO A 62 0.95 2.84 2.22
N VAL A 63 0.07 2.10 2.89
CA VAL A 63 -1.33 2.49 3.13
C VAL A 63 -1.62 2.58 4.63
N PRO A 64 -2.40 3.58 5.06
CA PRO A 64 -2.72 3.80 6.46
C PRO A 64 -3.94 3.00 6.95
N TYR A 65 -4.39 3.34 8.17
CA TYR A 65 -5.64 2.94 8.83
C TYR A 65 -5.62 1.57 9.55
N GLY A 66 -4.57 0.77 9.37
CA GLY A 66 -4.37 -0.48 10.09
C GLY A 66 -5.59 -1.40 10.05
N LEU A 67 -6.05 -1.89 11.22
CA LEU A 67 -7.17 -2.83 11.32
C LEU A 67 -8.53 -2.25 10.91
N VAL A 68 -8.70 -0.94 10.74
CA VAL A 68 -9.94 -0.42 10.15
C VAL A 68 -10.03 -0.83 8.68
N ARG A 69 -8.89 -0.83 7.99
CA ARG A 69 -8.78 -1.28 6.60
C ARG A 69 -8.64 -2.80 6.48
N TYR A 70 -7.84 -3.41 7.36
CA TYR A 70 -7.41 -4.80 7.26
C TYR A 70 -8.09 -5.79 8.22
N GLY A 71 -8.78 -5.32 9.25
CA GLY A 71 -9.40 -6.16 10.27
C GLY A 71 -10.93 -6.19 10.19
N ILE A 72 -11.57 -5.02 10.13
CA ILE A 72 -13.03 -4.90 10.06
C ILE A 72 -13.55 -5.66 8.83
N ALA A 73 -14.52 -6.54 9.06
CA ALA A 73 -15.11 -7.38 8.02
C ALA A 73 -15.69 -6.54 6.86
N PRO A 74 -15.66 -7.06 5.62
CA PRO A 74 -16.12 -6.34 4.45
C PRO A 74 -17.62 -6.04 4.46
N ASP A 75 -18.43 -6.82 5.17
CA ASP A 75 -19.86 -6.54 5.37
C ASP A 75 -20.14 -5.53 6.51
N HIS A 76 -19.09 -5.03 7.17
CA HIS A 76 -19.16 -4.03 8.25
C HIS A 76 -18.63 -2.66 7.79
N GLN A 77 -19.02 -2.22 6.58
CA GLN A 77 -18.56 -0.96 5.99
C GLN A 77 -18.80 0.26 6.89
N ASP A 78 -19.93 0.30 7.60
CA ASP A 78 -20.27 1.42 8.50
C ASP A 78 -19.22 1.67 9.59
N LEU A 79 -18.56 0.61 10.08
CA LEU A 79 -17.50 0.74 11.08
C LEU A 79 -16.21 1.34 10.49
N LYS A 80 -16.03 1.29 9.17
CA LYS A 80 -14.90 1.90 8.45
C LYS A 80 -15.07 3.41 8.26
N SER A 81 -16.26 3.96 8.53
CA SER A 81 -16.58 5.39 8.40
C SER A 81 -15.71 6.31 9.28
N CYS A 82 -15.07 5.78 10.33
CA CYS A 82 -14.11 6.54 11.14
C CYS A 82 -12.92 7.07 10.34
N ILE A 83 -12.59 6.45 9.19
CA ILE A 83 -11.59 6.94 8.24
C ILE A 83 -11.89 8.38 7.81
N ASN A 84 -13.15 8.74 7.59
CA ASN A 84 -13.54 10.10 7.21
C ASN A 84 -13.13 11.13 8.27
N GLY A 85 -13.15 10.74 9.56
CA GLY A 85 -12.66 11.59 10.65
C GLY A 85 -11.13 11.73 10.65
N PHE A 86 -10.41 10.66 10.30
CA PHE A 86 -8.95 10.68 10.15
C PHE A 86 -8.54 11.57 8.97
N GLU A 87 -9.19 11.44 7.81
CA GLU A 87 -8.91 12.29 6.64
C GLU A 87 -9.20 13.76 6.90
N ARG A 88 -10.33 14.07 7.55
CA ARG A 88 -10.62 15.45 7.98
C ARG A 88 -9.56 15.99 8.93
N THR A 89 -9.02 15.15 9.81
CA THR A 89 -7.94 15.56 10.72
C THR A 89 -6.69 15.93 9.92
N VAL A 90 -6.27 15.08 8.99
CA VAL A 90 -5.10 15.36 8.14
C VAL A 90 -5.30 16.63 7.31
N ALA A 91 -6.47 16.80 6.69
CA ALA A 91 -6.80 18.01 5.92
C ALA A 91 -6.79 19.28 6.79
N SER A 92 -7.30 19.21 8.03
CA SER A 92 -7.37 20.37 8.94
C SER A 92 -6.01 20.79 9.50
N PHE A 93 -5.00 19.93 9.40
CA PHE A 93 -3.67 20.13 9.98
C PHE A 93 -2.56 19.83 8.97
N ALA A 94 -2.80 20.10 7.68
CA ALA A 94 -1.90 19.73 6.58
C ALA A 94 -0.49 20.36 6.70
N ASP A 95 -0.37 21.50 7.37
CA ASP A 95 0.89 22.19 7.66
C ASP A 95 1.68 21.59 8.85
N ARG A 96 1.01 20.78 9.68
CA ARG A 96 1.57 20.22 10.93
C ARG A 96 1.54 18.70 11.00
N PHE A 97 1.02 18.03 9.98
CA PHE A 97 0.94 16.57 9.89
C PHE A 97 1.76 16.06 8.70
N ARG A 98 2.60 15.05 8.92
CA ARG A 98 3.27 14.31 7.84
C ARG A 98 3.04 12.81 8.01
N PHE A 99 2.86 12.11 6.89
CA PHE A 99 2.77 10.66 6.84
C PHE A 99 3.99 10.08 6.15
N PHE A 100 4.56 9.04 6.75
CA PHE A 100 5.68 8.27 6.25
C PHE A 100 5.28 6.78 6.21
N GLY A 101 4.59 6.39 5.13
CA GLY A 101 4.28 4.99 4.82
C GLY A 101 5.47 4.26 4.23
N ASN A 102 5.40 2.93 4.21
CA ASN A 102 6.51 2.05 3.80
C ASN A 102 7.78 2.29 4.64
N VAL A 103 7.61 2.48 5.95
CA VAL A 103 8.72 2.68 6.91
C VAL A 103 8.53 1.74 8.11
N HIS A 104 9.39 0.73 8.21
CA HIS A 104 9.28 -0.29 9.23
C HIS A 104 10.12 0.03 10.48
N ILE A 105 9.50 0.68 11.47
CA ILE A 105 10.14 0.95 12.76
C ILE A 105 10.41 -0.37 13.51
N GLY A 106 11.61 -0.51 14.07
CA GLY A 106 12.15 -1.74 14.69
C GLY A 106 12.87 -2.67 13.70
N LYS A 107 12.85 -2.37 12.40
CA LYS A 107 13.56 -3.13 11.37
C LYS A 107 14.48 -2.24 10.53
N GLU A 108 13.93 -1.23 9.87
CA GLU A 108 14.67 -0.29 9.01
C GLU A 108 15.15 0.94 9.78
N LEU A 109 14.37 1.36 10.77
CA LEU A 109 14.67 2.47 11.67
C LEU A 109 14.40 2.04 13.10
N LEU A 110 15.38 2.22 13.96
CA LEU A 110 15.27 1.94 15.38
C LEU A 110 14.66 3.16 16.11
N ILE A 111 13.96 2.92 17.21
CA ILE A 111 13.43 3.94 18.11
C ILE A 111 14.58 4.78 18.67
N SER A 112 15.74 4.17 18.91
CA SER A 112 16.96 4.90 19.32
C SER A 112 17.43 5.90 18.26
N GLU A 113 17.16 5.65 16.97
CA GLU A 113 17.43 6.59 15.89
C GLU A 113 16.35 7.68 15.80
N LEU A 114 15.10 7.41 16.19
CA LEU A 114 14.02 8.41 16.23
C LEU A 114 14.18 9.40 17.39
N LEU A 115 14.48 8.92 18.60
CA LEU A 115 14.50 9.72 19.83
C LEU A 115 15.35 11.02 19.76
N PRO A 116 16.49 11.07 19.07
CA PRO A 116 17.25 12.31 18.86
C PRO A 116 16.49 13.39 18.08
N HIS A 117 15.62 13.01 17.13
CA HIS A 117 14.92 13.94 16.23
C HIS A 117 13.54 14.39 16.74
N TYR A 118 12.98 13.70 17.73
CA TYR A 118 11.64 13.96 18.26
C TYR A 118 11.66 14.32 19.75
N ASP A 119 10.76 15.22 20.15
CA ASP A 119 10.53 15.55 21.56
C ASP A 119 9.78 14.43 22.28
N ALA A 120 8.91 13.72 21.55
CA ALA A 120 8.21 12.52 22.01
C ALA A 120 8.05 11.50 20.87
N VAL A 121 8.08 10.22 21.21
CA VAL A 121 7.73 9.10 20.33
C VAL A 121 6.58 8.33 20.98
N VAL A 122 5.48 8.15 20.25
CA VAL A 122 4.30 7.41 20.71
C VAL A 122 4.19 6.11 19.92
N LEU A 123 4.30 4.99 20.60
CA LEU A 123 4.10 3.66 20.05
C LEU A 123 2.60 3.37 19.94
N ALA A 124 2.11 3.17 18.71
CA ALA A 124 0.71 2.94 18.38
C ALA A 124 0.53 1.79 17.35
N TYR A 125 1.50 0.87 17.29
CA TYR A 125 1.61 -0.18 16.26
C TYR A 125 0.71 -1.41 16.49
N GLY A 126 -0.13 -1.38 17.53
CA GLY A 126 -1.17 -2.37 17.75
C GLY A 126 -0.67 -3.78 18.09
N ALA A 127 -1.39 -4.81 17.63
CA ALA A 127 -1.05 -6.21 17.80
C ALA A 127 -1.12 -6.92 16.45
N SER A 128 0.03 -7.26 15.88
CA SER A 128 0.16 -7.70 14.48
C SER A 128 0.26 -9.21 14.30
N GLU A 129 0.45 -9.99 15.37
CA GLU A 129 0.61 -11.44 15.32
C GLU A 129 -0.59 -12.16 15.94
N ALA A 130 -0.82 -13.40 15.52
CA ALA A 130 -1.77 -14.29 16.17
C ALA A 130 -1.12 -15.04 17.34
N ASN A 131 -1.91 -15.36 18.36
CA ASN A 131 -1.48 -16.33 19.37
C ASN A 131 -1.32 -17.71 18.72
N PRO A 132 -0.21 -18.43 18.96
CA PRO A 132 -0.04 -19.76 18.43
C PRO A 132 -1.11 -20.70 18.97
N LEU A 133 -1.54 -21.67 18.16
CA LEU A 133 -2.37 -22.78 18.62
C LEU A 133 -1.45 -23.90 19.12
N PRO A 134 -1.39 -24.17 20.43
CA PRO A 134 -0.50 -25.22 20.95
C PRO A 134 -0.83 -26.58 20.33
N LYS A 135 0.19 -27.41 20.07
CA LYS A 135 0.11 -28.74 19.44
C LYS A 135 -0.30 -28.77 17.96
N LEU A 136 -0.50 -27.63 17.31
CA LEU A 136 -0.78 -27.60 15.88
C LEU A 136 0.48 -28.01 15.11
N ASP A 137 0.37 -29.08 14.32
CA ASP A 137 1.41 -29.50 13.39
C ASP A 137 1.36 -28.62 12.13
N CYS A 138 2.39 -27.80 11.94
CA CYS A 138 2.48 -26.88 10.81
C CYS A 138 2.66 -27.57 9.45
N SER A 139 2.91 -28.89 9.40
CA SER A 139 2.93 -29.65 8.15
C SER A 139 1.53 -29.87 7.57
N ILE A 140 0.49 -29.86 8.41
CA ILE A 140 -0.90 -30.07 7.97
C ILE A 140 -1.42 -28.80 7.30
N GLY A 141 -1.80 -28.94 6.03
CA GLY A 141 -2.33 -27.85 5.22
C GLY A 141 -3.73 -27.39 5.64
N ASN A 142 -4.17 -26.27 5.04
CA ASN A 142 -5.49 -25.68 5.25
C ASN A 142 -5.84 -25.35 6.73
N CYS A 143 -4.81 -25.05 7.53
CA CYS A 143 -4.91 -24.60 8.91
C CYS A 143 -4.39 -23.16 9.01
N PHE A 144 -5.24 -22.21 9.41
CA PHE A 144 -4.88 -20.78 9.41
C PHE A 144 -5.16 -20.11 10.74
N SER A 145 -4.36 -19.10 11.08
CA SER A 145 -4.76 -18.18 12.13
C SER A 145 -5.93 -17.31 11.65
N ALA A 146 -6.76 -16.85 12.58
CA ALA A 146 -7.80 -15.88 12.28
C ALA A 146 -7.22 -14.59 11.67
N ARG A 147 -6.05 -14.14 12.15
CA ARG A 147 -5.33 -12.98 11.63
C ARG A 147 -5.02 -13.13 10.14
N ASP A 148 -4.52 -14.30 9.74
CA ASP A 148 -4.11 -14.55 8.36
C ASP A 148 -5.32 -14.68 7.44
N PHE A 149 -6.37 -15.38 7.88
CA PHE A 149 -7.61 -15.52 7.11
C PHE A 149 -8.36 -14.18 6.96
N VAL A 150 -8.40 -13.37 8.03
CA VAL A 150 -8.95 -12.01 8.00
C VAL A 150 -8.14 -11.11 7.09
N GLY A 151 -6.81 -11.14 7.22
CA GLY A 151 -5.91 -10.39 6.36
C GLY A 151 -6.06 -10.77 4.89
N TRP A 152 -6.24 -12.05 4.58
CA TRP A 152 -6.50 -12.57 3.25
C TRP A 152 -7.73 -11.91 2.62
N TYR A 153 -8.92 -12.05 3.23
CA TYR A 153 -10.12 -11.48 2.62
C TYR A 153 -10.15 -9.94 2.62
N ASN A 154 -9.38 -9.30 3.51
CA ASN A 154 -9.28 -7.84 3.55
C ASN A 154 -8.11 -7.28 2.74
N GLY A 155 -7.31 -8.11 2.06
CA GLY A 155 -6.21 -7.67 1.20
C GLY A 155 -4.97 -7.15 1.92
N LEU A 156 -4.64 -7.69 3.10
CA LEU A 156 -3.39 -7.40 3.81
C LEU A 156 -2.20 -7.96 3.00
N PRO A 157 -1.20 -7.14 2.62
CA PRO A 157 -0.11 -7.59 1.73
C PRO A 157 0.67 -8.80 2.24
N GLU A 158 0.93 -8.87 3.55
CA GLU A 158 1.61 -10.02 4.18
C GLU A 158 0.82 -11.34 4.06
N CYS A 159 -0.50 -11.26 3.84
CA CYS A 159 -1.37 -12.41 3.66
C CYS A 159 -1.58 -12.77 2.17
N GLY A 160 -0.85 -12.16 1.24
CA GLY A 160 -1.00 -12.45 -0.20
C GLY A 160 -0.71 -13.92 -0.58
N GLY A 161 0.09 -14.63 0.22
CA GLY A 161 0.37 -16.07 0.05
C GLY A 161 -0.65 -17.00 0.72
N VAL A 162 -1.63 -16.47 1.45
CA VAL A 162 -2.68 -17.27 2.10
C VAL A 162 -3.67 -17.72 1.02
N ASN A 163 -3.81 -19.03 0.84
CA ASN A 163 -4.67 -19.61 -0.18
C ASN A 163 -5.54 -20.74 0.42
N PRO A 164 -6.63 -20.41 1.11
CA PRO A 164 -7.47 -21.41 1.75
C PRO A 164 -8.21 -22.25 0.70
N ASN A 165 -8.10 -23.57 0.81
CA ASN A 165 -8.88 -24.47 -0.03
C ASN A 165 -10.32 -24.57 0.52
N LEU A 166 -11.23 -23.87 -0.14
CA LEU A 166 -12.67 -23.86 0.20
C LEU A 166 -13.49 -24.85 -0.65
N GLN A 167 -12.84 -25.63 -1.53
CA GLN A 167 -13.47 -26.46 -2.55
C GLN A 167 -13.42 -27.97 -2.24
N SER A 168 -12.98 -28.34 -1.03
CA SER A 168 -12.94 -29.74 -0.59
C SER A 168 -14.32 -30.41 -0.65
N GLU A 169 -14.34 -31.72 -0.88
CA GLU A 169 -15.56 -32.53 -0.78
C GLU A 169 -16.13 -32.52 0.64
N ASN A 170 -15.26 -32.50 1.65
CA ASN A 170 -15.67 -32.27 3.03
C ASN A 170 -16.03 -30.79 3.21
N SER A 171 -17.32 -30.54 3.32
CA SER A 171 -17.91 -29.20 3.40
C SER A 171 -17.91 -28.59 4.82
N THR A 172 -17.11 -29.13 5.75
CA THR A 172 -17.04 -28.66 7.15
C THR A 172 -15.76 -27.89 7.43
N ALA A 173 -15.91 -26.70 8.00
CA ALA A 173 -14.83 -25.93 8.60
C ALA A 173 -14.96 -25.91 10.14
N VAL A 174 -13.83 -25.89 10.83
CA VAL A 174 -13.73 -25.73 12.28
C VAL A 174 -13.12 -24.37 12.58
N VAL A 175 -13.81 -23.57 13.38
CA VAL A 175 -13.31 -22.29 13.87
C VAL A 175 -13.14 -22.38 15.38
N ILE A 176 -11.92 -22.18 15.88
CA ILE A 176 -11.63 -22.21 17.32
C ILE A 176 -11.67 -20.79 17.88
N GLY A 177 -12.43 -20.56 18.93
CA GLY A 177 -12.53 -19.29 19.65
C GLY A 177 -13.95 -18.74 19.66
N HIS A 178 -14.39 -18.22 20.81
CA HIS A 178 -15.72 -17.62 20.99
C HIS A 178 -15.62 -16.10 21.16
N GLY A 179 -15.00 -15.42 20.19
CA GLY A 179 -14.91 -13.96 20.13
C GLY A 179 -15.51 -13.40 18.84
N ASN A 180 -15.68 -12.08 18.75
CA ASN A 180 -16.30 -11.43 17.58
C ASN A 180 -15.56 -11.74 16.27
N VAL A 181 -14.23 -11.78 16.28
CA VAL A 181 -13.43 -12.13 15.08
C VAL A 181 -13.77 -13.54 14.57
N ALA A 182 -14.04 -14.49 15.48
CA ALA A 182 -14.47 -15.82 15.07
C ALA A 182 -15.86 -15.79 14.42
N LEU A 183 -16.78 -14.94 14.92
CA LEU A 183 -18.09 -14.74 14.31
C LEU A 183 -18.01 -14.06 12.94
N ASP A 184 -17.09 -13.10 12.75
CA ASP A 184 -16.84 -12.48 11.45
C ASP A 184 -16.39 -13.52 10.42
N ILE A 185 -15.46 -14.39 10.79
CA ILE A 185 -14.99 -15.49 9.93
C ILE A 185 -16.13 -16.45 9.59
N VAL A 186 -16.93 -16.84 10.57
CA VAL A 186 -18.12 -17.67 10.36
C VAL A 186 -19.08 -17.00 9.37
N ARG A 187 -19.31 -15.69 9.50
CA ARG A 187 -20.20 -14.92 8.62
C ARG A 187 -19.66 -14.87 7.20
N VAL A 188 -18.37 -14.63 7.01
CA VAL A 188 -17.72 -14.67 5.68
C VAL A 188 -17.84 -16.05 5.04
N LEU A 189 -17.63 -17.13 5.81
CA LEU A 189 -17.69 -18.50 5.28
C LEU A 189 -19.11 -18.97 4.92
N LEU A 190 -20.12 -18.55 5.70
CA LEU A 190 -21.49 -19.06 5.55
C LEU A 190 -22.45 -18.12 4.82
N SER A 191 -22.12 -16.83 4.68
CA SER A 191 -22.98 -15.89 3.96
C SER A 191 -23.02 -16.16 2.47
N ARG A 192 -24.11 -15.72 1.84
CA ARG A 192 -24.24 -15.68 0.39
C ARG A 192 -23.20 -14.72 -0.20
N VAL A 193 -22.58 -15.12 -1.31
CA VAL A 193 -21.44 -14.39 -1.90
C VAL A 193 -21.87 -13.04 -2.44
N GLU A 194 -23.14 -12.94 -2.85
CA GLU A 194 -23.83 -11.72 -3.28
C GLU A 194 -23.77 -10.62 -2.21
N ASN A 195 -23.75 -10.99 -0.93
CA ASN A 195 -23.64 -10.02 0.17
C ASN A 195 -22.28 -9.28 0.18
N PHE A 196 -21.27 -9.84 -0.49
CA PHE A 196 -19.92 -9.27 -0.55
C PHE A 196 -19.61 -8.59 -1.89
N GLN A 197 -20.42 -8.78 -2.92
CA GLN A 197 -20.18 -8.24 -4.28
C GLN A 197 -20.04 -6.72 -4.30
N HIS A 198 -20.73 -6.02 -3.40
CA HIS A 198 -20.71 -4.54 -3.28
C HIS A 198 -19.86 -4.03 -2.10
N THR A 199 -19.00 -4.89 -1.54
CA THR A 199 -18.12 -4.54 -0.41
C THR A 199 -16.68 -4.30 -0.86
N ASP A 200 -15.79 -3.90 0.04
CA ASP A 200 -14.35 -3.76 -0.22
C ASP A 200 -13.54 -5.05 -0.03
N ILE A 201 -14.19 -6.23 -0.08
CA ILE A 201 -13.51 -7.53 -0.01
C ILE A 201 -12.49 -7.66 -1.15
N ALA A 202 -11.35 -8.29 -0.86
CA ALA A 202 -10.32 -8.56 -1.86
C ALA A 202 -10.84 -9.51 -2.94
N GLU A 203 -10.50 -9.23 -4.20
CA GLU A 203 -11.08 -9.95 -5.35
C GLU A 203 -10.78 -11.45 -5.33
N HIS A 204 -9.52 -11.82 -5.08
CA HIS A 204 -9.09 -13.20 -4.97
C HIS A 204 -9.87 -13.97 -3.89
N ALA A 205 -10.27 -13.29 -2.81
CA ALA A 205 -11.06 -13.89 -1.74
C ALA A 205 -12.53 -14.04 -2.14
N LEU A 206 -13.10 -13.04 -2.81
CA LEU A 206 -14.45 -13.11 -3.37
C LEU A 206 -14.57 -14.27 -4.39
N GLU A 207 -13.59 -14.42 -5.28
CA GLU A 207 -13.52 -15.51 -6.25
C GLU A 207 -13.43 -16.88 -5.57
N ALA A 208 -12.63 -17.01 -4.51
CA ALA A 208 -12.51 -18.25 -3.74
C ALA A 208 -13.82 -18.59 -3.00
N LEU A 209 -14.47 -17.58 -2.40
CA LEU A 209 -15.77 -17.74 -1.73
C LEU A 209 -16.86 -18.13 -2.72
N ASN A 210 -16.86 -17.58 -3.94
CA ASN A 210 -17.78 -17.94 -5.01
C ASN A 210 -17.69 -19.42 -5.40
N LYS A 211 -16.49 -20.01 -5.31
CA LYS A 211 -16.24 -21.43 -5.59
C LYS A 211 -16.42 -22.33 -4.36
N SER A 212 -16.67 -21.76 -3.18
CA SER A 212 -16.71 -22.49 -1.91
C SER A 212 -17.79 -23.58 -1.89
N ARG A 213 -17.40 -24.76 -1.42
CA ARG A 213 -18.30 -25.89 -1.15
C ARG A 213 -18.64 -26.03 0.33
N LEU A 214 -18.14 -25.13 1.18
CA LEU A 214 -18.40 -25.18 2.61
C LEU A 214 -19.89 -24.96 2.90
N LYS A 215 -20.44 -25.87 3.71
CA LYS A 215 -21.83 -25.85 4.16
C LYS A 215 -21.93 -25.77 5.67
N ARG A 216 -20.92 -26.28 6.40
CA ARG A 216 -20.95 -26.37 7.86
C ARG A 216 -19.76 -25.66 8.49
N VAL A 217 -20.02 -24.83 9.50
CA VAL A 217 -18.96 -24.33 10.39
C VAL A 217 -19.24 -24.80 11.81
N VAL A 218 -18.23 -25.40 12.44
CA VAL A 218 -18.26 -25.77 13.86
C VAL A 218 -17.41 -24.77 14.64
N LEU A 219 -18.07 -23.95 15.45
CA LEU A 219 -17.45 -22.91 16.26
C LEU A 219 -17.18 -23.42 17.68
N VAL A 220 -15.91 -23.67 17.97
CA VAL A 220 -15.46 -24.40 19.17
C VAL A 220 -14.84 -23.46 20.20
N GLY A 221 -15.32 -23.52 21.43
CA GLY A 221 -14.78 -22.77 22.57
C GLY A 221 -14.30 -23.68 23.69
N ARG A 222 -13.17 -23.35 24.30
CA ARG A 222 -12.58 -24.13 25.40
C ARG A 222 -13.35 -24.02 26.72
N ARG A 223 -14.14 -22.96 26.92
CA ARG A 223 -14.96 -22.70 28.12
C ARG A 223 -16.45 -22.87 27.83
N GLY A 224 -17.29 -22.67 28.84
CA GLY A 224 -18.73 -22.76 28.73
C GLY A 224 -19.41 -21.52 28.11
N PRO A 225 -20.73 -21.59 27.88
CA PRO A 225 -21.50 -20.51 27.25
C PRO A 225 -21.51 -19.19 28.02
N ALA A 226 -21.34 -19.23 29.35
CA ALA A 226 -21.27 -18.02 30.17
C ALA A 226 -19.94 -17.25 30.03
N GLN A 227 -18.90 -17.88 29.46
CA GLN A 227 -17.54 -17.31 29.32
C GLN A 227 -17.20 -16.89 27.89
N VAL A 228 -18.19 -16.84 26.99
CA VAL A 228 -18.01 -16.35 25.62
C VAL A 228 -17.64 -14.87 25.63
N SER A 229 -16.84 -14.45 24.65
CA SER A 229 -16.39 -13.07 24.48
C SER A 229 -17.05 -12.34 23.32
N PHE A 230 -17.81 -13.05 22.49
CA PHE A 230 -18.63 -12.41 21.46
C PHE A 230 -19.82 -11.66 22.08
N THR A 231 -20.29 -10.63 21.39
CA THR A 231 -21.42 -9.83 21.86
C THR A 231 -22.76 -10.34 21.34
N THR A 232 -23.86 -9.94 21.99
CA THR A 232 -25.23 -10.28 21.56
C THR A 232 -25.57 -9.72 20.17
N LYS A 233 -24.98 -8.59 19.76
CA LYS A 233 -25.19 -8.01 18.43
C LYS A 233 -24.66 -8.96 17.36
N GLU A 234 -23.39 -9.32 17.47
CA GLU A 234 -22.70 -10.16 16.48
C GLU A 234 -23.31 -11.56 16.37
N LEU A 235 -23.70 -12.19 17.50
CA LEU A 235 -24.39 -13.49 17.46
C LEU A 235 -25.79 -13.40 16.82
N ARG A 236 -26.51 -12.29 17.04
CA ARG A 236 -27.85 -12.07 16.47
C ARG A 236 -27.81 -11.84 14.96
N GLU A 237 -26.74 -11.26 14.45
CA GLU A 237 -26.54 -11.14 13.00
C GLU A 237 -26.38 -12.52 12.35
N LEU A 238 -25.60 -13.41 12.97
CA LEU A 238 -25.46 -14.80 12.51
C LEU A 238 -26.79 -15.56 12.55
N SER A 239 -27.58 -15.38 13.61
CA SER A 239 -28.88 -16.05 13.78
C SER A 239 -29.93 -15.63 12.74
N ARG A 240 -29.66 -14.56 11.99
CA ARG A 240 -30.55 -13.98 10.97
C ARG A 240 -30.05 -14.20 9.56
N LEU A 241 -28.92 -14.90 9.38
CA LEU A 241 -28.41 -15.22 8.06
C LEU A 241 -29.39 -16.10 7.30
N GLN A 242 -29.77 -15.64 6.10
CA GLN A 242 -30.73 -16.37 5.26
C GLN A 242 -30.13 -17.69 4.77
N GLY A 243 -30.86 -18.79 4.99
CA GLY A 243 -30.43 -20.14 4.59
C GLY A 243 -29.28 -20.71 5.41
N VAL A 244 -29.01 -20.14 6.60
CA VAL A 244 -28.04 -20.66 7.57
C VAL A 244 -28.75 -21.02 8.87
N ASN A 245 -28.71 -22.29 9.25
CA ASN A 245 -29.24 -22.75 10.54
C ASN A 245 -28.16 -22.62 11.63
N THR A 246 -28.48 -21.94 12.74
CA THR A 246 -27.58 -21.81 13.90
C THR A 246 -28.02 -22.76 15.01
N ILE A 247 -27.18 -23.75 15.31
CA ILE A 247 -27.46 -24.82 16.25
C ILE A 247 -26.67 -24.60 17.54
N VAL A 248 -27.41 -24.51 18.64
CA VAL A 248 -26.91 -24.60 20.03
C VAL A 248 -27.55 -25.84 20.65
N ARG A 249 -26.77 -26.64 21.39
CA ARG A 249 -27.31 -27.84 22.05
C ARG A 249 -27.87 -27.48 23.42
N GLY A 250 -29.05 -28.01 23.75
CA GLY A 250 -29.65 -27.81 25.08
C GLY A 250 -28.74 -28.24 26.22
N CYS A 251 -28.06 -29.38 26.07
CA CYS A 251 -27.13 -29.91 27.08
C CYS A 251 -25.93 -28.99 27.37
N ASP A 252 -25.55 -28.09 26.45
CA ASP A 252 -24.49 -27.11 26.70
C ASP A 252 -25.00 -25.94 27.57
N LEU A 253 -26.30 -25.61 27.53
CA LEU A 253 -26.93 -24.51 28.29
C LEU A 253 -27.56 -24.96 29.62
N ASP A 254 -28.05 -26.21 29.71
CA ASP A 254 -28.75 -26.73 30.89
C ASP A 254 -28.01 -26.53 32.22
N PRO A 255 -26.67 -26.72 32.31
CA PRO A 255 -25.93 -26.53 33.56
C PRO A 255 -26.01 -25.11 34.16
N ILE A 256 -26.27 -24.10 33.33
CA ILE A 256 -26.30 -22.68 33.74
C ILE A 256 -27.70 -22.07 33.67
N ARG A 257 -28.70 -22.83 33.20
CA ARG A 257 -30.04 -22.32 32.91
C ARG A 257 -30.75 -21.79 34.15
N GLN A 258 -30.59 -22.45 35.30
CA GLN A 258 -31.20 -22.01 36.56
C GLN A 258 -30.55 -20.73 37.11
N ASP A 259 -29.25 -20.54 36.90
CA ASP A 259 -28.49 -19.38 37.38
C ASP A 259 -28.51 -18.18 36.41
N ALA A 260 -29.10 -18.32 35.22
CA ALA A 260 -29.07 -17.28 34.19
C ALA A 260 -29.61 -15.92 34.67
N HIS A 261 -30.58 -15.91 35.59
CA HIS A 261 -31.13 -14.70 36.20
C HIS A 261 -30.13 -13.90 37.04
N ARG A 262 -29.01 -14.51 37.45
CA ARG A 262 -27.93 -13.89 38.23
C ARG A 262 -26.87 -13.22 37.37
N PHE A 263 -26.89 -13.45 36.06
CA PHE A 263 -25.96 -12.82 35.14
C PHE A 263 -26.20 -11.32 35.03
N ASP A 264 -25.19 -10.57 34.60
CA ASP A 264 -25.40 -9.18 34.21
C ASP A 264 -26.36 -9.08 33.01
N ARG A 265 -26.97 -7.90 32.82
CA ARG A 265 -27.96 -7.70 31.74
C ARG A 265 -27.44 -8.09 30.34
N PRO A 266 -26.18 -7.78 29.95
CA PRO A 266 -25.63 -8.24 28.68
C PRO A 266 -25.60 -9.76 28.54
N LYS A 267 -25.09 -10.50 29.54
CA LYS A 267 -25.03 -11.96 29.49
C LYS A 267 -26.40 -12.60 29.54
N GLN A 268 -27.36 -12.05 30.29
CA GLN A 268 -28.76 -12.51 30.28
C GLN A 268 -29.36 -12.46 28.87
N ARG A 269 -29.15 -11.36 28.14
CA ARG A 269 -29.65 -11.20 26.75
C ARG A 269 -29.00 -12.19 25.79
N LEU A 270 -27.71 -12.46 25.97
CA LEU A 270 -26.99 -13.44 25.18
C LEU A 270 -27.46 -14.87 25.45
N PHE A 271 -27.64 -15.23 26.72
CA PHE A 271 -28.17 -16.53 27.13
C PHE A 271 -29.59 -16.76 26.59
N LYS A 272 -30.45 -15.74 26.66
CA LYS A 272 -31.80 -15.78 26.07
C LYS A 272 -31.74 -16.07 24.57
N LEU A 273 -30.90 -15.36 23.82
CA LEU A 273 -30.74 -15.57 22.38
C LEU A 273 -30.24 -17.00 22.06
N MET A 274 -29.27 -17.52 22.82
CA MET A 274 -28.82 -18.91 22.64
C MET A 274 -29.92 -19.93 22.98
N SER A 275 -30.77 -19.64 23.97
CA SER A 275 -31.91 -20.50 24.32
C SER A 275 -32.95 -20.54 23.20
N GLU A 276 -33.27 -19.39 22.60
CA GLU A 276 -34.17 -19.30 21.43
C GLU A 276 -33.66 -20.14 20.23
N MET A 277 -32.34 -20.25 20.07
CA MET A 277 -31.71 -21.09 19.04
C MET A 277 -31.85 -22.59 19.32
N VAL A 278 -31.80 -23.02 20.59
CA VAL A 278 -32.04 -24.43 20.97
C VAL A 278 -33.44 -24.85 20.54
N ASP A 279 -34.43 -24.03 20.85
CA ASP A 279 -35.84 -24.33 20.56
C ASP A 279 -36.11 -24.38 19.04
N SER A 280 -35.43 -23.51 18.29
CA SER A 280 -35.55 -23.42 16.82
C SER A 280 -34.88 -24.57 16.08
N ALA A 281 -33.86 -25.23 16.66
CA ALA A 281 -33.08 -26.27 15.99
C ALA A 281 -33.88 -27.56 15.68
N SER A 282 -35.05 -27.75 16.29
CA SER A 282 -35.88 -28.97 16.21
C SER A 282 -36.78 -29.04 14.97
N SER A 283 -36.83 -27.97 14.16
CA SER A 283 -37.90 -27.73 13.16
C SER A 283 -37.43 -27.64 11.70
N PHE A 284 -36.19 -28.04 11.37
CA PHE A 284 -35.57 -27.76 10.07
C PHE A 284 -35.16 -29.01 9.28
N ASP A 285 -35.30 -28.95 7.95
CA ASP A 285 -34.90 -29.98 7.01
C ASP A 285 -33.38 -29.92 6.73
N HIS A 286 -32.66 -30.98 7.08
CA HIS A 286 -31.20 -30.99 7.21
C HIS A 286 -30.42 -31.16 5.90
N ALA A 287 -31.08 -31.48 4.78
CA ALA A 287 -30.39 -32.03 3.61
C ALA A 287 -29.68 -31.00 2.72
N ASN A 288 -30.08 -29.71 2.72
CA ASN A 288 -29.59 -28.73 1.73
C ASN A 288 -29.15 -27.36 2.28
N GLU A 289 -29.26 -27.10 3.58
CA GLU A 289 -28.99 -25.78 4.15
C GLU A 289 -27.60 -25.66 4.80
N ARG A 290 -27.08 -24.43 4.84
CA ARG A 290 -25.82 -24.14 5.54
C ARG A 290 -26.06 -24.18 7.05
N CYS A 291 -25.04 -24.54 7.83
CA CYS A 291 -25.18 -24.74 9.26
C CYS A 291 -23.99 -24.18 10.05
N LEU A 292 -24.29 -23.45 11.12
CA LEU A 292 -23.37 -23.07 12.18
C LEU A 292 -23.67 -23.92 13.42
N SER A 293 -22.69 -24.61 13.98
CA SER A 293 -22.83 -25.34 15.26
C SER A 293 -21.91 -24.75 16.32
N LEU A 294 -22.47 -24.32 17.44
CA LEU A 294 -21.69 -23.83 18.59
C LEU A 294 -21.34 -25.00 19.51
N ARG A 295 -20.06 -25.16 19.82
CA ARG A 295 -19.52 -26.21 20.69
C ARG A 295 -18.72 -25.59 21.83
N PHE A 296 -18.95 -26.07 23.04
CA PHE A 296 -18.35 -25.56 24.27
C PHE A 296 -17.50 -26.62 24.95
N LEU A 297 -16.66 -26.19 25.89
CA LEU A 297 -15.83 -27.07 26.72
C LEU A 297 -14.94 -28.01 25.91
N LEU A 298 -14.41 -27.56 24.77
CA LEU A 298 -13.50 -28.33 23.94
C LEU A 298 -12.18 -27.57 23.73
N SER A 299 -11.07 -28.17 24.15
CA SER A 299 -9.72 -27.64 23.86
C SER A 299 -9.12 -28.39 22.68
N PHE A 300 -8.44 -27.69 21.78
CA PHE A 300 -7.72 -28.32 20.67
C PHE A 300 -6.68 -29.30 21.20
N ASP A 301 -6.65 -30.50 20.61
CA ASP A 301 -5.62 -31.51 20.88
C ASP A 301 -4.69 -31.69 19.69
N LYS A 302 -5.24 -31.95 18.49
CA LYS A 302 -4.46 -32.06 17.26
C LYS A 302 -5.29 -31.90 15.99
N ALA A 303 -4.65 -31.46 14.92
CA ALA A 303 -5.15 -31.61 13.56
C ALA A 303 -4.75 -33.00 13.02
N ILE A 304 -5.59 -33.59 12.19
CA ILE A 304 -5.37 -34.92 11.61
C ILE A 304 -5.35 -34.77 10.09
N GLY A 305 -4.20 -35.03 9.49
CA GLY A 305 -4.01 -35.00 8.04
C GLY A 305 -4.04 -36.39 7.39
N ASP A 306 -4.23 -36.44 6.08
CA ASP A 306 -4.01 -37.63 5.25
C ASP A 306 -2.51 -37.82 4.91
N SER A 307 -2.19 -38.79 4.05
CA SER A 307 -0.82 -39.07 3.57
C SER A 307 -0.18 -37.92 2.78
N HIS A 308 -0.98 -36.97 2.32
CA HIS A 308 -0.55 -35.76 1.61
C HIS A 308 -0.60 -34.51 2.50
N HIS A 309 -0.78 -34.70 3.82
CA HIS A 309 -0.92 -33.64 4.81
C HIS A 309 -2.15 -32.73 4.63
N ASN A 310 -3.18 -33.15 3.90
CA ASN A 310 -4.44 -32.40 3.86
C ASN A 310 -5.26 -32.66 5.11
N LEU A 311 -5.82 -31.62 5.72
CA LEU A 311 -6.68 -31.74 6.90
C LEU A 311 -7.93 -32.61 6.61
N GLN A 312 -8.16 -33.62 7.45
CA GLN A 312 -9.31 -34.53 7.40
C GLN A 312 -10.21 -34.39 8.63
N ALA A 313 -9.63 -34.10 9.80
CA ALA A 313 -10.35 -33.93 11.04
C ALA A 313 -9.58 -33.09 12.06
N VAL A 314 -10.29 -32.56 13.05
CA VAL A 314 -9.72 -31.87 14.21
C VAL A 314 -10.17 -32.61 15.47
N ARG A 315 -9.20 -33.01 16.28
CA ARG A 315 -9.44 -33.65 17.57
C ARG A 315 -9.38 -32.65 18.71
N PHE A 316 -10.32 -32.77 19.62
CA PHE A 316 -10.48 -31.97 20.82
C PHE A 316 -10.48 -32.85 22.06
N VAL A 317 -10.05 -32.28 23.18
CA VAL A 317 -10.24 -32.84 24.52
C VAL A 317 -11.40 -32.14 25.21
N GLU A 318 -12.31 -32.90 25.81
CA GLU A 318 -13.41 -32.36 26.61
C GLU A 318 -12.86 -31.75 27.90
N ASN A 319 -13.38 -30.58 28.27
CA ASN A 319 -13.02 -29.85 29.48
C ASN A 319 -14.15 -29.91 30.51
N GLN A 320 -13.77 -29.78 31.78
CA GLN A 320 -14.67 -29.44 32.88
C GLN A 320 -14.32 -28.05 33.41
N LEU A 321 -15.32 -27.26 33.81
CA LEU A 321 -15.08 -26.03 34.55
C LEU A 321 -14.68 -26.38 35.99
N THR A 322 -13.64 -25.73 36.50
CA THR A 322 -13.07 -26.03 37.84
C THR A 322 -13.80 -25.31 38.98
N THR A 323 -14.48 -24.20 38.71
CA THR A 323 -15.26 -23.45 39.70
C THR A 323 -16.70 -23.97 39.73
N SER A 324 -17.01 -24.84 40.69
CA SER A 324 -18.32 -25.49 40.82
C SER A 324 -19.39 -24.66 41.53
N SER A 325 -19.05 -23.50 42.11
CA SER A 325 -20.01 -22.70 42.90
C SER A 325 -20.50 -21.43 42.21
N ASP A 326 -19.88 -21.00 41.10
CA ASP A 326 -20.28 -19.74 40.44
C ASP A 326 -19.99 -19.78 38.93
N TYR A 327 -20.93 -20.37 38.17
CA TYR A 327 -20.88 -20.44 36.70
C TYR A 327 -20.85 -19.06 36.01
N ASN A 328 -21.11 -17.99 36.78
CA ASN A 328 -21.07 -16.60 36.35
C ASN A 328 -19.65 -15.97 36.39
N CYS A 329 -18.65 -16.69 36.91
CA CYS A 329 -17.32 -16.14 37.11
C CYS A 329 -16.53 -16.03 35.78
N GLU A 330 -16.09 -14.83 35.42
CA GLU A 330 -15.23 -14.61 34.24
C GLU A 330 -13.85 -15.27 34.38
N SER A 331 -13.38 -15.46 35.62
CA SER A 331 -12.15 -16.16 35.93
C SER A 331 -12.31 -17.68 36.05
N ALA A 332 -13.45 -18.25 35.63
CA ALA A 332 -13.61 -19.70 35.56
C ALA A 332 -12.51 -20.32 34.70
N THR A 333 -11.78 -21.28 35.29
CA THR A 333 -10.72 -22.03 34.61
C THR A 333 -11.23 -23.40 34.17
N ILE A 334 -10.46 -24.07 33.32
CA ILE A 334 -10.82 -25.38 32.76
C ILE A 334 -9.83 -26.44 33.23
N ARG A 335 -10.33 -27.66 33.39
CA ARG A 335 -9.54 -28.87 33.55
C ARG A 335 -9.82 -29.81 32.37
N PRO A 336 -8.81 -30.17 31.56
CA PRO A 336 -9.01 -31.17 30.51
C PRO A 336 -9.34 -32.53 31.14
N THR A 337 -10.20 -33.28 30.48
CA THR A 337 -10.55 -34.66 30.82
C THR A 337 -9.75 -35.65 29.96
N ASN A 338 -10.05 -36.95 30.07
CA ASN A 338 -9.49 -37.99 29.20
C ASN A 338 -10.44 -38.37 28.05
N ARG A 339 -11.52 -37.59 27.83
CA ARG A 339 -12.46 -37.81 26.74
C ARG A 339 -12.07 -36.95 25.55
N PHE A 340 -12.12 -37.55 24.37
CA PHE A 340 -11.77 -36.89 23.13
C PHE A 340 -12.97 -36.88 22.19
N GLU A 341 -13.05 -35.81 21.42
CA GLU A 341 -14.00 -35.67 20.35
C GLU A 341 -13.28 -35.37 19.06
N GLU A 342 -13.69 -36.00 17.97
CA GLU A 342 -13.14 -35.77 16.65
C GLU A 342 -14.21 -35.19 15.74
N ILE A 343 -13.87 -34.08 15.07
CA ILE A 343 -14.75 -33.36 14.16
C ILE A 343 -14.12 -33.42 12.78
N SER A 344 -14.76 -34.15 11.86
CA SER A 344 -14.34 -34.18 10.45
C SER A 344 -14.43 -32.77 9.85
N ALA A 345 -13.35 -32.32 9.23
CA ALA A 345 -13.23 -30.96 8.70
C ALA A 345 -12.14 -30.88 7.63
N SER A 346 -12.35 -30.01 6.64
CA SER A 346 -11.36 -29.70 5.61
C SER A 346 -10.61 -28.40 5.86
N LEU A 347 -11.13 -27.52 6.72
CA LEU A 347 -10.55 -26.21 7.04
C LEU A 347 -10.52 -26.01 8.55
N LEU A 348 -9.38 -25.60 9.09
CA LEU A 348 -9.22 -25.19 10.49
C LEU A 348 -8.80 -23.72 10.56
N ILE A 349 -9.55 -22.90 11.29
CA ILE A 349 -9.18 -21.52 11.58
C ILE A 349 -9.16 -21.30 13.09
N TYR A 350 -8.07 -20.80 13.65
CA TYR A 350 -7.97 -20.53 15.09
C TYR A 350 -7.92 -19.03 15.42
N SER A 351 -8.90 -18.60 16.21
CA SER A 351 -9.12 -17.23 16.70
C SER A 351 -8.86 -17.18 18.21
N CYS A 352 -7.62 -17.44 18.60
CA CYS A 352 -7.18 -17.51 20.01
C CYS A 352 -6.61 -16.18 20.53
N GLY A 353 -6.94 -15.07 19.87
CA GLY A 353 -6.44 -13.73 20.19
C GLY A 353 -5.20 -13.33 19.38
N TYR A 354 -4.85 -12.05 19.50
CA TYR A 354 -3.66 -11.47 18.89
C TYR A 354 -2.58 -11.27 19.96
N ARG A 355 -1.36 -10.96 19.54
CA ARG A 355 -0.27 -10.50 20.39
C ARG A 355 0.49 -9.36 19.74
N THR A 356 0.96 -8.45 20.56
CA THR A 356 1.87 -7.38 20.16
C THR A 356 3.29 -7.94 20.06
N MET A 357 4.06 -7.45 19.08
CA MET A 357 5.46 -7.79 18.95
C MET A 357 6.32 -6.82 19.76
N ASN A 358 7.35 -7.34 20.42
CA ASN A 358 8.42 -6.48 20.91
C ASN A 358 9.30 -6.07 19.72
N ILE A 359 9.01 -4.91 19.14
CA ILE A 359 9.67 -4.46 17.90
C ILE A 359 11.16 -4.15 18.09
N GLU A 360 11.62 -3.89 19.32
CA GLU A 360 13.04 -3.73 19.66
C GLU A 360 13.36 -4.34 21.04
N PRO A 361 13.61 -5.66 21.09
CA PRO A 361 13.91 -6.36 22.32
C PRO A 361 15.06 -5.72 23.12
N GLY A 362 14.85 -5.54 24.43
CA GLY A 362 15.81 -4.92 25.33
C GLY A 362 15.83 -3.38 25.30
N GLN A 363 15.20 -2.73 24.33
CA GLN A 363 15.18 -1.27 24.24
C GLN A 363 14.12 -0.63 25.14
N PHE A 364 13.01 -1.29 25.43
CA PHE A 364 11.99 -0.80 26.36
C PHE A 364 11.31 -1.97 27.09
N PRO A 365 10.73 -1.73 28.28
CA PRO A 365 10.10 -2.80 29.04
C PRO A 365 8.83 -3.29 28.33
N PHE A 366 8.73 -4.60 28.18
CA PHE A 366 7.67 -5.30 27.47
C PHE A 366 7.23 -6.51 28.31
N ASP A 367 5.93 -6.75 28.38
CA ASP A 367 5.36 -7.93 29.04
C ASP A 367 5.05 -8.99 27.99
N ASP A 368 5.89 -10.02 27.91
CA ASP A 368 5.71 -11.13 26.96
C ASP A 368 4.46 -11.97 27.25
N LYS A 369 3.94 -11.97 28.49
CA LYS A 369 2.74 -12.73 28.87
C LYS A 369 1.46 -11.99 28.51
N LEU A 370 1.42 -10.68 28.79
CA LEU A 370 0.27 -9.84 28.43
C LEU A 370 0.32 -9.40 26.95
N GLY A 371 1.51 -9.43 26.34
CA GLY A 371 1.74 -8.99 24.97
C GLY A 371 1.56 -7.48 24.84
N GLY A 372 2.37 -6.69 25.56
CA GLY A 372 2.27 -5.23 25.51
C GLY A 372 3.44 -4.47 26.16
N VAL A 373 3.58 -3.20 25.76
CA VAL A 373 4.57 -2.25 26.28
C VAL A 373 4.18 -1.82 27.69
N LEU A 374 5.12 -1.95 28.64
CA LEU A 374 4.89 -1.59 30.03
C LEU A 374 4.94 -0.06 30.23
N THR A 375 3.89 0.48 30.84
CA THR A 375 3.72 1.93 31.06
C THR A 375 3.37 2.27 32.51
N ASP A 376 3.52 3.54 32.88
CA ASP A 376 3.14 4.11 34.20
C ASP A 376 1.62 4.23 34.45
N GLY A 377 0.79 3.58 33.62
CA GLY A 377 -0.67 3.72 33.63
C GLY A 377 -1.20 4.91 32.82
N GLN A 378 -0.45 6.01 32.73
CA GLN A 378 -0.78 7.21 31.94
C GLN A 378 -0.23 7.15 30.50
N GLY A 379 0.53 6.11 30.18
CA GLY A 379 1.04 5.85 28.83
C GLY A 379 2.51 6.17 28.64
N ARG A 380 3.23 6.65 29.67
CA ARG A 380 4.69 6.81 29.62
C ARG A 380 5.34 5.45 29.72
N VAL A 381 6.27 5.14 28.81
CA VAL A 381 7.00 3.88 28.87
C VAL A 381 7.97 3.90 30.06
N ILE A 382 7.91 2.87 30.89
CA ILE A 382 8.68 2.82 32.15
C ILE A 382 10.18 2.91 31.83
N GLY A 383 10.90 3.79 32.53
CA GLY A 383 12.35 3.95 32.38
C GLY A 383 12.81 4.52 31.03
N ARG A 384 11.90 5.03 30.20
CA ARG A 384 12.20 5.62 28.88
C ARG A 384 11.55 6.98 28.70
N ARG A 385 12.31 8.03 29.04
CA ARG A 385 11.85 9.42 28.89
C ARG A 385 11.61 9.76 27.42
N GLY A 386 10.49 10.41 27.15
CA GLY A 386 10.10 10.81 25.78
C GLY A 386 9.50 9.68 24.96
N LEU A 387 9.35 8.47 25.52
CA LEU A 387 8.69 7.34 24.86
C LEU A 387 7.34 7.05 25.54
N TYR A 388 6.30 6.89 24.73
CA TYR A 388 4.93 6.66 25.16
C TYR A 388 4.35 5.48 24.38
N ALA A 389 3.26 4.90 24.85
CA ALA A 389 2.52 3.88 24.11
C ALA A 389 1.01 4.09 24.27
N CYS A 390 0.22 3.75 23.25
CA CYS A 390 -1.24 3.78 23.28
C CYS A 390 -1.88 2.68 22.41
N GLY A 391 -3.16 2.42 22.64
CA GLY A 391 -3.91 1.38 21.93
C GLY A 391 -3.47 -0.03 22.30
N TRP A 392 -3.66 -0.97 21.37
CA TRP A 392 -3.45 -2.40 21.63
C TRP A 392 -2.01 -2.76 22.01
N CYS A 393 -0.99 -2.03 21.51
CA CYS A 393 0.40 -2.32 21.90
C CYS A 393 0.68 -2.03 23.38
N ARG A 394 -0.21 -1.30 24.07
CA ARG A 394 -0.14 -1.07 25.52
C ARG A 394 -1.19 -1.85 26.30
N GLN A 395 -2.44 -1.83 25.84
CA GLN A 395 -3.59 -2.36 26.58
C GLN A 395 -3.95 -3.82 26.25
N GLY A 396 -3.28 -4.41 25.25
CA GLY A 396 -3.62 -5.71 24.70
C GLY A 396 -4.82 -5.68 23.73
N PRO A 397 -5.01 -6.75 22.95
CA PRO A 397 -5.91 -6.76 21.79
C PRO A 397 -7.37 -7.13 22.10
N ASN A 398 -7.86 -6.78 23.29
CA ASN A 398 -9.22 -7.11 23.74
C ASN A 398 -10.18 -5.90 23.73
N ARG A 399 -9.71 -4.73 23.29
CA ARG A 399 -10.43 -3.45 23.34
C ARG A 399 -11.10 -3.16 22.00
N ILE A 400 -12.34 -2.66 22.02
CA ILE A 400 -13.01 -2.21 20.78
C ILE A 400 -12.50 -0.82 20.37
N LEU A 401 -12.90 -0.37 19.19
CA LEU A 401 -12.49 0.92 18.61
C LEU A 401 -12.73 2.11 19.57
N ALA A 402 -13.90 2.16 20.21
CA ALA A 402 -14.25 3.24 21.14
C ALA A 402 -13.31 3.32 22.37
N GLN A 403 -12.91 2.19 22.96
CA GLN A 403 -11.95 2.21 24.06
C GLN A 403 -10.54 2.58 23.59
N THR A 404 -10.16 2.15 22.38
CA THR A 404 -8.88 2.52 21.76
C THR A 404 -8.79 4.03 21.54
N GLN A 405 -9.89 4.68 21.13
CA GLN A 405 -9.98 6.13 21.00
C GLN A 405 -9.76 6.86 22.33
N ILE A 406 -10.43 6.40 23.39
CA ILE A 406 -10.31 7.00 24.74
C ILE A 406 -8.86 6.89 25.25
N ASP A 407 -8.25 5.72 25.10
CA ASP A 407 -6.86 5.52 25.51
C ASP A 407 -5.89 6.43 24.75
N ALA A 408 -5.98 6.46 23.43
CA ALA A 408 -5.13 7.30 22.59
C ALA A 408 -5.24 8.78 22.94
N LYS A 409 -6.46 9.26 23.23
CA LYS A 409 -6.71 10.64 23.69
C LYS A 409 -6.03 10.92 25.03
N ASN A 410 -6.18 10.03 26.02
CA ASN A 410 -5.59 10.22 27.35
C ASN A 410 -4.05 10.23 27.30
N VAL A 411 -3.46 9.35 26.50
CA VAL A 411 -2.00 9.34 26.30
C VAL A 411 -1.53 10.60 25.59
N ALA A 412 -2.23 11.07 24.56
CA ALA A 412 -1.89 12.32 23.88
C ALA A 412 -1.94 13.54 24.82
N LEU A 413 -2.94 13.63 25.71
CA LEU A 413 -3.00 14.69 26.73
C LEU A 413 -1.79 14.62 27.68
N THR A 414 -1.40 13.41 28.08
CA THR A 414 -0.20 13.18 28.90
C THR A 414 1.08 13.67 28.20
N VAL A 415 1.21 13.39 26.89
CA VAL A 415 2.33 13.87 26.06
C VAL A 415 2.35 15.40 26.05
N ILE A 416 1.22 16.06 25.78
CA ILE A 416 1.12 17.53 25.76
C ILE A 416 1.58 18.14 27.09
N GLU A 417 1.12 17.59 28.22
CA GLU A 417 1.50 18.07 29.54
C GLU A 417 3.01 17.97 29.81
N ASP A 418 3.66 16.91 29.35
CA ASP A 418 5.09 16.73 29.53
C ASP A 418 5.91 17.61 28.58
N LEU A 419 5.43 17.80 27.35
CA LEU A 419 6.12 18.65 26.36
C LEU A 419 6.15 20.12 26.75
N LYS A 420 5.15 20.60 27.52
CA LYS A 420 5.16 21.96 28.11
C LYS A 420 6.38 22.21 29.04
N LYS A 421 6.99 21.16 29.57
CA LYS A 421 8.08 21.23 30.58
C LYS A 421 9.48 21.24 29.97
N ILE A 422 9.62 21.06 28.66
CA ILE A 422 10.92 20.99 27.97
C ILE A 422 10.97 22.01 26.81
N PRO A 423 12.14 22.43 26.32
CA PRO A 423 12.23 23.14 25.03
C PRO A 423 11.94 22.20 23.86
N GLY A 424 11.61 22.72 22.68
CA GLY A 424 11.47 21.90 21.46
C GLY A 424 12.83 21.59 20.82
N LYS A 425 12.92 20.47 20.10
CA LYS A 425 14.13 20.07 19.36
C LYS A 425 14.14 20.61 17.94
N ASN A 426 15.34 20.98 17.46
CA ASN A 426 15.59 21.30 16.06
C ASN A 426 16.19 20.08 15.35
N GLY A 427 15.39 19.37 14.57
CA GLY A 427 15.81 18.23 13.77
C GLY A 427 14.74 17.84 12.77
N ASP A 428 15.14 17.32 11.60
CA ASP A 428 14.22 16.75 10.61
C ASP A 428 14.64 15.33 10.27
N ILE A 429 13.68 14.41 10.31
CA ILE A 429 13.90 13.00 10.02
C ILE A 429 14.15 12.73 8.53
N GLN A 430 13.72 13.64 7.65
CA GLN A 430 13.76 13.40 6.21
C GLN A 430 15.16 13.14 5.68
N GLN A 431 16.21 13.75 6.26
CA GLN A 431 17.58 13.47 5.85
C GLN A 431 17.99 12.02 6.18
N LEU A 432 17.55 11.50 7.33
CA LEU A 432 17.77 10.10 7.70
C LEU A 432 17.00 9.14 6.78
N LEU A 433 15.80 9.54 6.34
CA LEU A 433 14.98 8.76 5.40
C LEU A 433 15.52 8.79 3.96
N LYS A 434 16.03 9.95 3.49
CA LYS A 434 16.58 10.12 2.13
C LYS A 434 17.82 9.25 1.86
N ASN A 435 18.57 8.92 2.91
CA ASN A 435 19.79 8.11 2.79
C ASN A 435 19.51 6.59 2.74
N ARG A 436 18.25 6.16 2.65
CA ARG A 436 17.85 4.75 2.67
C ARG A 436 17.50 4.25 1.27
N SER A 437 17.64 2.93 1.08
CA SER A 437 17.45 2.25 -0.19
C SER A 437 15.99 2.15 -0.63
N GLU A 438 15.05 2.13 0.31
CA GLU A 438 13.62 2.03 0.03
C GLU A 438 12.93 3.38 0.17
N LYS A 439 12.11 3.73 -0.83
CA LYS A 439 11.36 4.98 -0.85
C LYS A 439 10.17 4.88 0.13
N TRP A 440 10.03 5.89 0.99
CA TRP A 440 8.84 6.06 1.84
C TRP A 440 7.70 6.72 1.06
N ILE A 441 6.48 6.53 1.52
CA ILE A 441 5.24 6.99 0.88
C ILE A 441 4.64 8.15 1.68
N SER A 442 4.47 9.28 1.04
CA SER A 442 3.81 10.46 1.60
C SER A 442 2.29 10.32 1.65
N TRP A 443 1.61 11.22 2.37
CA TRP A 443 0.14 11.25 2.39
C TRP A 443 -0.47 11.46 1.00
N SER A 444 0.13 12.33 0.17
CA SER A 444 -0.33 12.58 -1.19
C SER A 444 -0.16 11.36 -2.10
N GLU A 445 0.98 10.66 -2.01
CA GLU A 445 1.19 9.42 -2.75
C GLU A 445 0.19 8.34 -2.30
N TRP A 446 -0.07 8.21 -0.99
CA TRP A 446 -1.16 7.36 -0.51
C TRP A 446 -2.53 7.75 -1.12
N LYS A 447 -2.87 9.04 -1.17
CA LYS A 447 -4.15 9.49 -1.75
C LYS A 447 -4.27 9.17 -3.24
N ASN A 448 -3.17 9.13 -3.98
CA ASN A 448 -3.17 8.66 -5.37
C ASN A 448 -3.57 7.18 -5.46
N LEU A 449 -2.95 6.33 -4.64
CA LEU A 449 -3.33 4.91 -4.57
C LEU A 449 -4.78 4.73 -4.10
N ASP A 450 -5.23 5.50 -3.11
CA ASP A 450 -6.62 5.47 -2.63
C ASP A 450 -7.61 5.81 -3.75
N GLU A 451 -7.32 6.80 -4.58
CA GLU A 451 -8.12 7.16 -5.75
C GLU A 451 -8.14 6.04 -6.80
N ILE A 452 -6.99 5.41 -7.08
CA ILE A 452 -6.89 4.26 -7.99
C ILE A 452 -7.78 3.12 -7.49
N GLU A 453 -7.71 2.76 -6.20
CA GLU A 453 -8.54 1.72 -5.61
C GLU A 453 -10.03 2.06 -5.71
N GLN A 454 -10.42 3.31 -5.42
CA GLN A 454 -11.80 3.76 -5.52
C GLN A 454 -12.31 3.69 -6.97
N ASN A 455 -11.52 4.13 -7.94
CA ASN A 455 -11.89 4.11 -9.35
C ASN A 455 -12.02 2.67 -9.89
N ARG A 456 -11.11 1.76 -9.52
CA ARG A 456 -11.25 0.32 -9.80
C ARG A 456 -12.52 -0.28 -9.17
N GLY A 457 -12.90 0.20 -7.97
CA GLY A 457 -14.12 -0.23 -7.29
C GLY A 457 -15.40 0.25 -7.97
N LYS A 458 -15.45 1.52 -8.40
CA LYS A 458 -16.60 2.13 -9.08
C LYS A 458 -17.02 1.34 -10.32
N ALA A 459 -16.05 0.83 -11.10
CA ALA A 459 -16.31 0.01 -12.28
C ALA A 459 -17.13 -1.26 -11.99
N ASN A 460 -17.10 -1.76 -10.74
CA ASN A 460 -17.79 -2.97 -10.30
C ASN A 460 -18.83 -2.69 -9.19
N ALA A 461 -19.28 -1.44 -9.02
CA ALA A 461 -20.20 -1.03 -7.95
C ALA A 461 -19.72 -1.41 -6.53
N LYS A 462 -18.41 -1.31 -6.30
CA LYS A 462 -17.74 -1.47 -4.99
C LYS A 462 -17.26 -0.12 -4.47
N PRO A 463 -17.17 0.10 -3.14
CA PRO A 463 -16.58 1.32 -2.59
C PRO A 463 -15.11 1.50 -3.00
N ARG A 464 -14.39 0.39 -3.17
CA ARG A 464 -13.02 0.33 -3.69
C ARG A 464 -12.67 -1.10 -4.10
N GLN A 465 -11.65 -1.24 -4.94
CA GLN A 465 -10.96 -2.48 -5.23
C GLN A 465 -9.53 -2.36 -4.70
N LYS A 466 -9.23 -3.05 -3.60
CA LYS A 466 -7.92 -2.94 -2.95
C LYS A 466 -6.81 -3.50 -3.83
N VAL A 467 -5.70 -2.77 -3.93
CA VAL A 467 -4.43 -3.33 -4.38
C VAL A 467 -3.91 -4.18 -3.22
N VAL A 468 -3.56 -5.43 -3.48
CA VAL A 468 -3.16 -6.38 -2.40
C VAL A 468 -1.67 -6.67 -2.41
N SER A 469 -0.99 -6.50 -3.55
CA SER A 469 0.45 -6.69 -3.67
C SER A 469 1.20 -5.42 -3.23
N LEU A 470 2.18 -5.59 -2.34
CA LEU A 470 3.07 -4.49 -1.93
C LEU A 470 3.84 -3.92 -3.13
N GLU A 471 4.32 -4.80 -4.01
CA GLU A 471 5.04 -4.41 -5.23
C GLU A 471 4.17 -3.54 -6.15
N GLU A 472 2.91 -3.94 -6.34
CA GLU A 472 1.96 -3.16 -7.14
C GLU A 472 1.65 -1.81 -6.49
N MET A 473 1.43 -1.76 -5.17
CA MET A 473 1.23 -0.49 -4.45
C MET A 473 2.39 0.48 -4.68
N LEU A 474 3.63 -0.01 -4.57
CA LEU A 474 4.82 0.81 -4.77
C LEU A 474 4.95 1.26 -6.22
N LYS A 475 4.69 0.37 -7.20
CA LYS A 475 4.70 0.70 -8.63
C LYS A 475 3.71 1.82 -8.96
N LEU A 476 2.50 1.79 -8.40
CA LEU A 476 1.46 2.80 -8.61
C LEU A 476 1.79 4.13 -7.92
N ASN A 477 2.41 4.10 -6.74
CA ASN A 477 2.82 5.29 -6.00
C ASN A 477 4.02 6.04 -6.60
N MET A 478 4.72 5.46 -7.59
CA MET A 478 5.83 6.13 -8.28
C MET A 478 5.39 7.21 -9.29
N GLN A 479 4.10 7.56 -9.36
CA GLN A 479 3.63 8.80 -9.99
C GLN A 479 3.91 9.99 -9.05
N GLU A 480 5.03 10.69 -9.29
CA GLU A 480 5.66 11.70 -8.41
C GLU A 480 4.80 12.96 -8.16
N CYS A 481 4.91 13.57 -6.97
CA CYS A 481 4.22 14.81 -6.57
C CYS A 481 5.10 16.07 -6.76
N LYS A 482 4.47 17.26 -6.81
CA LYS A 482 5.15 18.58 -6.90
C LYS A 482 6.18 18.77 -5.78
N GLY A 483 7.42 19.10 -6.14
CA GLY A 483 8.54 19.37 -5.22
C GLY A 483 9.02 20.82 -5.25
N GLU A 484 10.06 21.14 -4.47
CA GLU A 484 10.71 22.46 -4.48
C GLU A 484 11.49 22.72 -5.77
N TRP A 485 11.56 23.99 -6.20
CA TRP A 485 12.32 24.38 -7.39
C TRP A 485 13.83 24.10 -7.23
N LYS A 486 14.41 23.41 -8.21
CA LYS A 486 15.84 23.37 -8.48
C LYS A 486 16.07 23.44 -9.98
N ASP A 487 17.17 24.05 -10.41
CA ASP A 487 17.59 23.94 -11.80
C ASP A 487 18.10 22.52 -12.04
N PHE A 488 17.75 21.94 -13.18
CA PHE A 488 18.15 20.58 -13.50
C PHE A 488 18.30 20.35 -15.00
N THR A 489 18.86 19.20 -15.35
CA THR A 489 18.96 18.76 -16.74
C THR A 489 18.30 17.40 -16.91
N PHE A 490 17.82 17.12 -18.12
CA PHE A 490 17.44 15.77 -18.53
C PHE A 490 17.91 15.53 -19.97
N ALA A 491 18.04 14.28 -20.37
CA ALA A 491 18.42 13.93 -21.74
C ALA A 491 17.29 13.18 -22.46
N VAL A 492 17.23 13.32 -23.78
CA VAL A 492 16.31 12.58 -24.65
C VAL A 492 17.12 11.78 -25.66
N VAL A 493 16.94 10.46 -25.62
CA VAL A 493 17.43 9.49 -26.60
C VAL A 493 16.21 9.09 -27.43
N ALA A 494 16.12 9.61 -28.66
CA ALA A 494 14.96 9.37 -29.51
C ALA A 494 15.22 8.21 -30.47
N ASP A 495 14.17 7.46 -30.73
CA ASP A 495 14.10 6.43 -31.77
C ASP A 495 15.35 5.52 -31.81
N PRO A 496 15.65 4.77 -30.73
CA PRO A 496 16.83 3.91 -30.70
C PRO A 496 16.81 2.84 -31.79
N GLN A 497 15.61 2.39 -32.18
CA GLN A 497 15.31 1.47 -33.26
C GLN A 497 16.32 0.31 -33.40
N LEU A 498 16.64 -0.34 -32.28
CA LEU A 498 17.64 -1.41 -32.25
C LEU A 498 17.26 -2.49 -33.27
N GLY A 499 18.13 -2.73 -34.27
CA GLY A 499 17.89 -3.71 -35.33
C GLY A 499 17.47 -3.16 -36.70
N LEU A 500 17.37 -1.84 -36.89
CA LEU A 500 16.95 -1.19 -38.14
C LEU A 500 17.77 -1.60 -39.40
N HIS A 501 19.04 -1.96 -39.24
CA HIS A 501 19.93 -2.33 -40.36
C HIS A 501 20.37 -3.81 -40.36
N SER A 502 19.80 -4.65 -39.49
CA SER A 502 20.18 -6.07 -39.44
C SER A 502 19.27 -6.89 -40.36
N THR A 503 19.77 -7.35 -41.50
CA THR A 503 19.11 -8.37 -42.34
C THR A 503 19.26 -9.79 -41.77
N ASP A 504 20.05 -9.95 -40.71
CA ASP A 504 20.31 -11.22 -40.04
C ASP A 504 20.30 -11.03 -38.51
N SER A 505 19.66 -11.95 -37.81
CA SER A 505 19.52 -12.00 -36.34
C SER A 505 20.87 -12.03 -35.58
N SER A 506 21.96 -12.24 -36.29
CA SER A 506 23.33 -12.28 -35.77
C SER A 506 24.02 -10.91 -35.70
N ASN A 507 23.51 -9.87 -36.37
CA ASN A 507 24.20 -8.58 -36.53
C ASN A 507 23.44 -7.37 -35.96
N LEU A 508 22.94 -7.52 -34.73
CA LEU A 508 22.37 -6.46 -33.86
C LEU A 508 23.38 -5.36 -33.44
N SER A 509 24.60 -5.36 -33.98
CA SER A 509 25.76 -4.74 -33.34
C SER A 509 25.83 -3.21 -33.44
N GLU A 510 25.30 -2.61 -34.51
CA GLU A 510 25.51 -1.17 -34.78
C GLU A 510 24.57 -0.26 -33.99
N GLY A 511 23.25 -0.43 -34.09
CA GLY A 511 22.29 0.38 -33.32
C GLY A 511 22.47 0.23 -31.80
N LYS A 512 22.80 -0.98 -31.33
CA LYS A 512 23.16 -1.25 -29.92
C LYS A 512 24.41 -0.48 -29.52
N LYS A 513 25.42 -0.40 -30.40
CA LYS A 513 26.66 0.35 -30.15
C LYS A 513 26.41 1.85 -30.10
N GLU A 514 25.60 2.41 -31.00
CA GLU A 514 25.31 3.85 -31.02
C GLU A 514 24.49 4.29 -29.79
N MET A 515 23.48 3.51 -29.38
CA MET A 515 22.74 3.74 -28.13
C MET A 515 23.65 3.62 -26.90
N LYS A 516 24.51 2.60 -26.85
CA LYS A 516 25.50 2.44 -25.78
C LYS A 516 26.42 3.66 -25.68
N ASN A 517 26.91 4.17 -26.81
CA ASN A 517 27.75 5.37 -26.83
C ASN A 517 27.01 6.59 -26.30
N ALA A 518 25.73 6.78 -26.66
CA ALA A 518 24.92 7.87 -26.14
C ALA A 518 24.74 7.78 -24.61
N ILE A 519 24.45 6.60 -24.07
CA ILE A 519 24.34 6.38 -22.62
C ILE A 519 25.67 6.65 -21.91
N LEU A 520 26.78 6.17 -22.47
CA LEU A 520 28.10 6.42 -21.88
C LEU A 520 28.44 7.92 -21.89
N ALA A 521 28.11 8.64 -22.96
CA ALA A 521 28.26 10.10 -23.00
C ALA A 521 27.38 10.80 -21.95
N ILE A 522 26.11 10.42 -21.82
CA ILE A 522 25.20 10.93 -20.79
C ILE A 522 25.77 10.74 -19.37
N ASN A 523 26.36 9.57 -19.09
CA ASN A 523 26.95 9.27 -17.79
C ASN A 523 28.13 10.19 -17.40
N THR A 524 28.73 10.88 -18.37
CA THR A 524 29.85 11.82 -18.13
C THR A 524 29.40 13.25 -17.82
N LEU A 525 28.13 13.58 -18.03
CA LEU A 525 27.60 14.93 -17.83
C LEU A 525 27.74 15.40 -16.37
N LYS A 526 28.04 16.69 -16.21
CA LYS A 526 28.18 17.36 -14.90
C LYS A 526 27.42 18.70 -14.90
N PRO A 527 26.42 18.91 -14.03
CA PRO A 527 25.81 17.88 -13.19
C PRO A 527 25.16 16.77 -14.03
N PRO A 528 24.98 15.57 -13.46
CA PRO A 528 24.24 14.51 -14.13
C PRO A 528 22.78 14.93 -14.40
N PRO A 529 22.15 14.41 -15.47
CA PRO A 529 20.73 14.63 -15.66
C PRO A 529 19.91 13.90 -14.60
N GLU A 530 18.76 14.47 -14.23
CA GLU A 530 17.81 13.86 -13.28
C GLU A 530 17.20 12.59 -13.85
N PHE A 531 16.93 12.58 -15.15
CA PHE A 531 16.37 11.45 -15.87
C PHE A 531 16.77 11.45 -17.35
N VAL A 532 16.60 10.31 -18.00
CA VAL A 532 16.77 10.13 -19.45
C VAL A 532 15.49 9.59 -20.04
N VAL A 533 14.99 10.24 -21.10
CA VAL A 533 13.82 9.81 -21.83
C VAL A 533 14.23 8.98 -23.04
N PHE A 534 13.69 7.78 -23.16
CA PHE A 534 13.73 6.99 -24.38
C PHE A 534 12.44 7.25 -25.16
N CYS A 535 12.53 7.99 -26.27
CA CYS A 535 11.38 8.58 -26.95
C CYS A 535 10.86 7.73 -28.11
N GLY A 536 10.21 6.61 -27.76
CA GLY A 536 9.59 5.66 -28.68
C GLY A 536 10.55 4.85 -29.54
N ASP A 537 10.01 3.80 -30.14
CA ASP A 537 10.65 2.87 -31.07
C ASP A 537 11.97 2.33 -30.50
N PHE A 538 11.89 1.71 -29.33
CA PHE A 538 13.06 1.15 -28.64
C PHE A 538 13.78 0.10 -29.49
N THR A 539 13.01 -0.63 -30.29
CA THR A 539 13.48 -1.72 -31.15
C THR A 539 12.84 -1.60 -32.51
N HIS A 540 13.53 -2.03 -33.56
CA HIS A 540 12.96 -2.04 -34.91
C HIS A 540 11.91 -3.15 -35.11
N ALA A 541 12.10 -4.30 -34.45
CA ALA A 541 11.15 -5.39 -34.50
C ALA A 541 9.81 -4.96 -33.89
N GLU A 542 8.73 -5.17 -34.64
CA GLU A 542 7.36 -5.03 -34.15
C GLU A 542 7.02 -6.13 -33.13
N PRO A 543 6.06 -5.89 -32.20
CA PRO A 543 5.73 -6.82 -31.13
C PRO A 543 5.22 -8.19 -31.59
N TYR A 544 4.76 -8.29 -32.84
CA TYR A 544 4.26 -9.54 -33.44
C TYR A 544 5.37 -10.45 -33.98
N THR A 545 6.63 -10.01 -33.95
CA THR A 545 7.75 -10.72 -34.57
C THR A 545 8.56 -11.50 -33.55
N SER A 546 9.16 -12.62 -33.97
CA SER A 546 10.05 -13.43 -33.12
C SER A 546 11.33 -12.69 -32.71
N ALA A 547 11.74 -11.66 -33.48
CA ALA A 547 12.91 -10.85 -33.21
C ALA A 547 12.73 -9.87 -32.04
N LYS A 548 11.47 -9.50 -31.69
CA LYS A 548 11.16 -8.52 -30.63
C LYS A 548 11.83 -8.85 -29.30
N ALA A 549 11.70 -10.11 -28.86
CA ALA A 549 12.20 -10.53 -27.55
C ALA A 549 13.73 -10.38 -27.42
N VAL A 550 14.48 -10.60 -28.51
CA VAL A 550 15.93 -10.44 -28.53
C VAL A 550 16.30 -8.97 -28.47
N GLN A 551 15.66 -8.15 -29.31
CA GLN A 551 15.95 -6.71 -29.37
C GLN A 551 15.56 -5.98 -28.06
N ILE A 552 14.45 -6.37 -27.43
CA ILE A 552 14.04 -5.81 -26.13
C ILE A 552 15.07 -6.15 -25.05
N ARG A 553 15.56 -7.40 -25.01
CA ARG A 553 16.63 -7.79 -24.09
C ARG A 553 17.90 -6.95 -24.29
N ASP A 554 18.27 -6.70 -25.54
CA ASP A 554 19.43 -5.87 -25.87
C ASP A 554 19.23 -4.40 -25.49
N PHE A 555 18.04 -3.87 -25.71
CA PHE A 555 17.65 -2.52 -25.26
C PHE A 555 17.80 -2.41 -23.75
N GLU A 556 17.17 -3.31 -22.97
CA GLU A 556 17.23 -3.28 -21.51
C GLU A 556 18.65 -3.45 -20.96
N GLN A 557 19.46 -4.34 -21.56
CA GLN A 557 20.87 -4.48 -21.20
C GLN A 557 21.66 -3.20 -21.45
N THR A 558 21.32 -2.47 -22.51
CA THR A 558 21.98 -1.21 -22.86
C THR A 558 21.55 -0.09 -21.92
N VAL A 559 20.25 0.01 -21.61
CA VAL A 559 19.71 0.94 -20.60
C VAL A 559 20.34 0.71 -19.23
N LYS A 560 20.64 -0.53 -18.83
CA LYS A 560 21.32 -0.86 -17.57
C LYS A 560 22.74 -0.29 -17.45
N LEU A 561 23.34 0.20 -18.53
CA LEU A 561 24.62 0.91 -18.48
C LEU A 561 24.47 2.36 -17.99
N LEU A 562 23.24 2.89 -17.95
CA LEU A 562 22.96 4.20 -17.38
C LEU A 562 23.31 4.20 -15.90
N ARG A 563 23.87 5.32 -15.42
CA ARG A 563 24.23 5.49 -14.01
C ARG A 563 23.00 5.28 -13.13
N THR A 564 23.15 4.56 -12.03
CA THR A 564 22.03 4.03 -11.22
C THR A 564 21.16 5.09 -10.55
N ASP A 565 21.64 6.32 -10.44
CA ASP A 565 20.93 7.47 -9.89
C ASP A 565 20.23 8.34 -10.96
N ILE A 566 20.30 7.94 -12.24
CA ILE A 566 19.58 8.57 -13.35
C ILE A 566 18.40 7.68 -13.72
N LYS A 567 17.18 8.23 -13.63
CA LYS A 567 15.95 7.47 -13.90
C LYS A 567 15.69 7.35 -15.41
N PRO A 568 15.41 6.16 -15.96
CA PRO A 568 14.90 6.04 -17.32
C PRO A 568 13.39 6.32 -17.37
N ILE A 569 12.95 7.09 -18.37
CA ILE A 569 11.56 7.41 -18.68
C ILE A 569 11.25 6.83 -20.07
N TYR A 570 10.17 6.09 -20.19
CA TYR A 570 9.80 5.38 -21.41
C TYR A 570 8.56 6.01 -22.05
N VAL A 571 8.67 6.32 -23.35
CA VAL A 571 7.58 6.81 -24.20
C VAL A 571 7.36 5.76 -25.27
N CYS A 572 6.13 5.27 -25.44
CA CYS A 572 5.88 4.24 -26.44
C CYS A 572 5.87 4.83 -27.87
N GLY A 573 6.52 4.13 -28.80
CA GLY A 573 6.40 4.33 -30.24
C GLY A 573 5.56 3.25 -30.92
N ASN A 574 5.33 3.40 -32.22
CA ASN A 574 4.53 2.45 -33.00
C ASN A 574 5.23 1.09 -33.13
N HIS A 575 6.56 1.00 -33.13
CA HIS A 575 7.26 -0.30 -33.10
C HIS A 575 7.22 -0.97 -31.71
N ASP A 576 6.88 -0.24 -30.66
CA ASP A 576 6.80 -0.78 -29.29
C ASP A 576 5.49 -1.51 -29.02
N ILE A 577 4.38 -0.95 -29.49
CA ILE A 577 3.02 -1.50 -29.32
C ILE A 577 2.38 -1.99 -30.63
N GLY A 578 3.05 -1.79 -31.77
CA GLY A 578 2.68 -2.25 -33.11
C GLY A 578 2.02 -1.14 -33.95
N ASP A 579 2.29 -1.10 -35.25
CA ASP A 579 1.66 -0.13 -36.18
C ASP A 579 0.13 -0.22 -36.19
N LYS A 580 -0.37 -1.42 -35.89
CA LYS A 580 -1.77 -1.71 -35.60
C LYS A 580 -1.83 -2.28 -34.18
N PRO A 581 -1.87 -1.45 -33.14
CA PRO A 581 -1.78 -1.94 -31.77
C PRO A 581 -3.02 -2.76 -31.40
N THR A 582 -2.84 -3.71 -30.49
CA THR A 582 -3.92 -4.51 -29.90
C THR A 582 -3.88 -4.39 -28.38
N ALA A 583 -4.98 -4.74 -27.70
CA ALA A 583 -4.98 -4.79 -26.23
C ALA A 583 -3.86 -5.70 -25.67
N HIS A 584 -3.53 -6.77 -26.38
CA HIS A 584 -2.46 -7.69 -26.00
C HIS A 584 -1.06 -7.05 -26.14
N THR A 585 -0.75 -6.40 -27.26
CA THR A 585 0.56 -5.74 -27.42
C THR A 585 0.75 -4.56 -26.48
N LEU A 586 -0.33 -3.83 -26.21
CA LEU A 586 -0.34 -2.79 -25.20
C LEU A 586 -0.11 -3.34 -23.79
N GLN A 587 -0.73 -4.49 -23.46
CA GLN A 587 -0.49 -5.18 -22.20
C GLN A 587 0.97 -5.60 -22.06
N LEU A 588 1.58 -6.20 -23.09
CA LEU A 588 2.99 -6.59 -23.09
C LEU A 588 3.90 -5.37 -22.84
N TYR A 589 3.62 -4.24 -23.50
CA TYR A 589 4.35 -2.99 -23.22
C TYR A 589 4.19 -2.56 -21.76
N ARG A 590 2.97 -2.57 -21.22
CA ARG A 590 2.69 -2.10 -19.85
C ARG A 590 3.30 -2.97 -18.75
N GLU A 591 3.36 -4.27 -18.99
CA GLU A 591 4.05 -5.23 -18.13
C GLU A 591 5.55 -4.93 -18.10
N GLN A 592 6.15 -4.64 -19.25
CA GLN A 592 7.59 -4.43 -19.41
C GLN A 592 8.06 -3.03 -18.98
N PHE A 593 7.42 -1.97 -19.47
CA PHE A 593 7.91 -0.59 -19.38
C PHE A 593 7.02 0.33 -18.54
N GLY A 594 5.87 -0.17 -18.07
CA GLY A 594 4.91 0.62 -17.31
C GLY A 594 3.86 1.31 -18.18
N SER A 595 3.13 2.27 -17.60
CA SER A 595 2.03 2.94 -18.30
C SER A 595 2.49 3.55 -19.63
N ASP A 596 1.64 3.48 -20.66
CA ASP A 596 1.86 4.07 -21.98
C ASP A 596 1.53 5.56 -22.03
N PHE A 597 0.79 6.06 -21.04
CA PHE A 597 0.61 7.49 -20.76
C PHE A 597 0.58 7.73 -19.25
N TYR A 598 1.17 8.84 -18.80
CA TYR A 598 1.26 9.19 -17.39
C TYR A 598 1.80 10.62 -17.22
N ALA A 599 1.67 11.16 -16.00
CA ALA A 599 2.28 12.42 -15.60
C ALA A 599 3.25 12.18 -14.43
N PHE A 600 4.25 13.04 -14.31
CA PHE A 600 5.19 13.05 -13.18
C PHE A 600 5.74 14.45 -12.95
N TRP A 601 6.42 14.65 -11.82
CA TRP A 601 6.97 15.93 -11.40
C TRP A 601 8.46 15.86 -11.16
N VAL A 602 9.19 16.91 -11.57
CA VAL A 602 10.55 17.17 -11.10
C VAL A 602 10.61 18.60 -10.61
N GLY A 603 10.76 18.77 -9.29
CA GLY A 603 10.60 20.08 -8.65
C GLY A 603 9.21 20.65 -8.93
N GLU A 604 9.15 21.88 -9.46
CA GLU A 604 7.89 22.53 -9.85
C GLU A 604 7.57 22.40 -11.35
N VAL A 605 8.18 21.44 -12.04
CA VAL A 605 7.95 21.17 -13.47
C VAL A 605 7.10 19.91 -13.60
N LYS A 606 5.98 20.03 -14.30
CA LYS A 606 5.08 18.91 -14.57
C LYS A 606 5.38 18.35 -15.96
N PHE A 607 5.51 17.03 -16.02
CA PHE A 607 5.82 16.29 -17.24
C PHE A 607 4.64 15.41 -17.64
N PHE A 608 4.40 15.33 -18.93
CA PHE A 608 3.39 14.44 -19.52
C PHE A 608 4.00 13.49 -20.54
N VAL A 609 3.61 12.23 -20.49
CA VAL A 609 3.90 11.23 -21.52
C VAL A 609 2.58 10.83 -22.14
N PHE A 610 2.45 11.00 -23.46
CA PHE A 610 1.28 10.61 -24.24
C PHE A 610 1.59 9.42 -25.13
N ASN A 611 0.61 8.53 -25.27
CA ASN A 611 0.62 7.54 -26.32
C ASN A 611 0.10 8.17 -27.63
N SER A 612 1.02 8.46 -28.54
CA SER A 612 0.69 9.13 -29.81
C SER A 612 -0.08 8.25 -30.79
N GLN A 613 -0.08 6.93 -30.64
CA GLN A 613 -0.82 6.05 -31.54
C GLN A 613 -2.34 6.18 -31.42
N TYR A 614 -2.84 6.67 -30.28
CA TYR A 614 -4.28 6.93 -30.07
C TYR A 614 -4.85 8.06 -30.94
N PHE A 615 -3.98 8.81 -31.62
CA PHE A 615 -4.37 9.84 -32.59
C PHE A 615 -4.33 9.34 -34.04
N LEU A 616 -4.00 8.07 -34.26
CA LEU A 616 -4.09 7.37 -35.55
C LEU A 616 -5.43 6.60 -35.64
N PRO A 617 -5.87 6.17 -36.83
CA PRO A 617 -7.09 5.40 -37.01
C PRO A 617 -6.77 3.94 -36.72
N ILE A 618 -6.89 3.61 -35.44
CA ILE A 618 -6.75 2.26 -34.92
C ILE A 618 -8.13 1.75 -34.49
N THR A 619 -8.43 0.48 -34.77
CA THR A 619 -9.69 -0.16 -34.39
C THR A 619 -9.47 -1.13 -33.23
N GLY A 620 -10.46 -1.28 -32.35
CA GLY A 620 -10.38 -2.22 -31.22
C GLY A 620 -9.56 -1.72 -30.03
N MET A 621 -9.26 -0.41 -29.99
CA MET A 621 -8.53 0.27 -28.92
C MET A 621 -9.33 1.41 -28.29
N GLU A 622 -10.63 1.52 -28.60
CA GLU A 622 -11.51 2.64 -28.22
C GLU A 622 -11.50 2.88 -26.71
N MET A 623 -11.60 1.81 -25.91
CA MET A 623 -11.53 1.91 -24.45
C MET A 623 -10.23 2.55 -23.96
N HIS A 624 -9.09 2.25 -24.58
CA HIS A 624 -7.79 2.79 -24.16
C HIS A 624 -7.59 4.24 -24.63
N ILE A 625 -8.13 4.58 -25.80
CA ILE A 625 -8.18 5.97 -26.30
C ILE A 625 -9.01 6.82 -25.34
N ASP A 626 -10.19 6.33 -24.94
CA ASP A 626 -11.08 7.01 -23.99
C ASP A 626 -10.41 7.15 -22.61
N GLN A 627 -9.65 6.15 -22.17
CA GLN A 627 -8.87 6.24 -20.93
C GLN A 627 -7.85 7.39 -20.95
N GLN A 628 -7.10 7.56 -22.04
CA GLN A 628 -6.16 8.68 -22.17
C GLN A 628 -6.91 10.02 -22.22
N ALA A 629 -8.07 10.08 -22.88
CA ALA A 629 -8.89 11.30 -22.93
C ALA A 629 -9.42 11.72 -21.57
N VAL A 630 -10.04 10.79 -20.83
CA VAL A 630 -10.52 11.06 -19.46
C VAL A 630 -9.35 11.39 -18.53
N TRP A 631 -8.23 10.68 -18.64
CA TRP A 631 -7.03 10.99 -17.87
C TRP A 631 -6.54 12.42 -18.16
N PHE A 632 -6.48 12.81 -19.43
CA PHE A 632 -6.11 14.15 -19.85
C PHE A 632 -7.02 15.21 -19.22
N GLU A 633 -8.34 15.05 -19.28
CA GLU A 633 -9.30 16.02 -18.73
C GLU A 633 -9.06 16.24 -17.23
N ASN A 634 -8.84 15.16 -16.49
CA ASN A 634 -8.50 15.23 -15.07
C ASN A 634 -7.16 15.93 -14.83
N GLU A 635 -6.16 15.64 -15.65
CA GLU A 635 -4.84 16.27 -15.53
C GLU A 635 -4.84 17.75 -15.93
N ALA A 636 -5.69 18.17 -16.86
CA ALA A 636 -5.90 19.57 -17.20
C ALA A 636 -6.44 20.34 -15.99
N GLU A 637 -7.50 19.85 -15.35
CA GLU A 637 -8.04 20.45 -14.12
C GLU A 637 -7.00 20.48 -12.98
N ARG A 638 -6.22 19.42 -12.82
CA ARG A 638 -5.17 19.35 -11.80
C ARG A 638 -4.08 20.35 -12.08
N THR A 639 -3.61 20.45 -13.31
CA THR A 639 -2.55 21.38 -13.73
C THR A 639 -2.96 22.83 -13.49
N ASP A 640 -4.22 23.16 -13.75
CA ASP A 640 -4.77 24.48 -13.43
C ASP A 640 -4.82 24.77 -11.92
N LYS A 641 -5.04 23.76 -11.07
CA LYS A 641 -5.00 23.93 -9.61
C LYS A 641 -3.56 23.99 -9.08
N GLU A 642 -2.67 23.18 -9.64
CA GLU A 642 -1.30 22.97 -9.17
C GLU A 642 -0.35 24.09 -9.60
N GLN A 643 -0.66 24.80 -10.70
CA GLN A 643 0.12 25.93 -11.23
C GLN A 643 1.63 25.58 -11.30
N PRO A 644 2.02 24.62 -12.15
CA PRO A 644 3.44 24.34 -12.40
C PRO A 644 4.16 25.54 -13.01
N THR A 645 5.45 25.66 -12.71
CA THR A 645 6.31 26.72 -13.29
C THR A 645 6.55 26.46 -14.79
N HIS A 646 6.76 25.20 -15.16
CA HIS A 646 6.78 24.75 -16.55
C HIS A 646 6.00 23.46 -16.74
N VAL A 647 5.46 23.29 -17.95
CA VAL A 647 4.88 22.04 -18.41
C VAL A 647 5.62 21.59 -19.66
N ILE A 648 6.10 20.34 -19.64
CA ILE A 648 6.85 19.70 -20.72
C ILE A 648 6.17 18.38 -21.07
N ALA A 649 6.10 18.03 -22.33
CA ALA A 649 5.48 16.78 -22.77
C ALA A 649 6.39 15.95 -23.67
N PHE A 650 6.12 14.66 -23.72
CA PHE A 650 6.77 13.67 -24.56
C PHE A 650 5.72 12.83 -25.28
N GLN A 651 5.96 12.57 -26.57
CA GLN A 651 5.26 11.54 -27.32
C GLN A 651 6.14 11.11 -28.49
N HIS A 652 5.87 9.96 -29.10
CA HIS A 652 6.72 9.49 -30.20
C HIS A 652 6.45 10.22 -31.53
N ILE A 653 5.19 10.16 -32.01
CA ILE A 653 4.78 10.75 -33.30
C ILE A 653 4.45 12.23 -33.11
N PRO A 654 5.13 13.16 -33.79
CA PRO A 654 4.86 14.59 -33.65
C PRO A 654 3.50 14.98 -34.23
N PRO A 655 2.82 16.00 -33.67
CA PRO A 655 1.58 16.50 -34.26
C PRO A 655 1.82 17.21 -35.59
N PHE A 656 2.97 17.86 -35.72
CA PHE A 656 3.49 18.52 -36.91
C PHE A 656 5.02 18.62 -36.81
N ILE A 657 5.70 18.90 -37.93
CA ILE A 657 7.16 18.96 -38.06
C ILE A 657 7.62 20.42 -38.04
N ASN A 658 7.02 21.27 -38.87
CA ASN A 658 7.39 22.68 -38.97
C ASN A 658 6.23 23.59 -38.60
N ASP A 659 5.04 23.34 -39.15
CA ASP A 659 3.87 24.20 -39.01
C ASP A 659 2.62 23.38 -38.62
N PRO A 660 1.79 23.81 -37.66
CA PRO A 660 0.57 23.10 -37.26
C PRO A 660 -0.41 22.79 -38.41
N LYS A 661 -0.40 23.61 -39.46
CA LYS A 661 -1.28 23.54 -40.64
C LYS A 661 -0.64 22.80 -41.83
N GLU A 662 0.53 22.21 -41.65
CA GLU A 662 1.20 21.47 -42.73
C GLU A 662 0.39 20.24 -43.17
N GLU A 663 0.49 19.88 -44.44
CA GLU A 663 -0.06 18.61 -44.90
C GLU A 663 0.66 17.41 -44.26
N PRO A 664 -0.01 16.27 -44.06
CA PRO A 664 0.63 15.06 -43.59
C PRO A 664 1.80 14.64 -44.48
N MET A 665 2.95 14.38 -43.88
CA MET A 665 4.14 13.95 -44.59
C MET A 665 4.28 12.44 -44.54
N PHE A 666 3.74 11.76 -45.55
CA PHE A 666 3.79 10.31 -45.67
C PHE A 666 5.22 9.80 -45.89
N ILE A 667 5.58 8.72 -45.20
CA ILE A 667 6.91 8.08 -45.25
C ILE A 667 7.20 7.52 -46.64
N SER A 668 6.17 6.98 -47.32
CA SER A 668 6.25 6.49 -48.69
C SER A 668 4.89 6.59 -49.37
N ARG A 669 4.88 6.71 -50.70
CA ARG A 669 3.63 6.70 -51.51
C ARG A 669 2.82 5.40 -51.36
N CYS A 670 3.47 4.31 -50.95
CA CYS A 670 2.86 2.99 -50.87
C CYS A 670 2.61 2.54 -49.42
N TRP A 671 2.96 3.35 -48.42
CA TRP A 671 2.83 3.01 -47.01
C TRP A 671 2.03 4.10 -46.28
N PRO A 672 0.89 3.78 -45.64
CA PRO A 672 -0.05 4.78 -45.15
C PRO A 672 0.39 5.52 -43.87
N MET A 673 1.63 5.32 -43.42
CA MET A 673 2.17 5.97 -42.23
C MET A 673 2.77 7.33 -42.58
N ALA A 674 2.49 8.33 -41.75
CA ALA A 674 3.05 9.67 -41.88
C ALA A 674 3.99 9.98 -40.73
N PHE A 675 5.00 10.79 -41.00
CA PHE A 675 5.97 11.25 -40.00
C PHE A 675 5.34 12.15 -38.93
N ASN A 676 4.16 12.72 -39.20
CA ASN A 676 3.35 13.53 -38.30
C ASN A 676 1.92 13.00 -38.23
N ILE A 677 1.15 13.37 -37.19
CA ILE A 677 -0.26 12.97 -37.04
C ILE A 677 -1.03 13.38 -38.31
N PRO A 678 -1.52 12.40 -39.12
CA PRO A 678 -1.99 12.70 -40.47
C PRO A 678 -3.46 13.14 -40.53
N TYR A 679 -4.21 12.99 -39.45
CA TYR A 679 -5.64 13.32 -39.42
C TYR A 679 -5.86 14.69 -38.78
N GLU A 680 -6.29 15.66 -39.59
CA GLU A 680 -6.45 17.06 -39.16
C GLU A 680 -7.29 17.19 -37.88
N ASN A 681 -8.42 16.47 -37.77
CA ASN A 681 -9.28 16.52 -36.58
C ASN A 681 -8.58 15.99 -35.33
N LYS A 682 -7.83 14.89 -35.45
CA LYS A 682 -7.06 14.30 -34.33
C LYS A 682 -5.89 15.19 -33.94
N ARG A 683 -5.21 15.78 -34.92
CA ARG A 683 -4.15 16.76 -34.71
C ARG A 683 -4.68 17.99 -33.96
N LYS A 684 -5.79 18.58 -34.42
CA LYS A 684 -6.44 19.72 -33.75
C LYS A 684 -6.86 19.38 -32.33
N GLN A 685 -7.46 18.21 -32.12
CA GLN A 685 -7.83 17.74 -30.79
C GLN A 685 -6.61 17.66 -29.86
N PHE A 686 -5.51 17.08 -30.32
CA PHE A 686 -4.29 16.98 -29.52
C PHE A 686 -3.64 18.34 -29.25
N LEU A 687 -3.60 19.23 -30.24
CA LEU A 687 -3.06 20.58 -30.05
C LEU A 687 -3.89 21.38 -29.04
N GLU A 688 -5.21 21.18 -29.01
CA GLU A 688 -6.06 21.77 -27.97
C GLU A 688 -5.73 21.21 -26.58
N TRP A 689 -5.46 19.91 -26.46
CA TRP A 689 -5.01 19.32 -25.20
C TRP A 689 -3.70 19.94 -24.71
N ILE A 690 -2.73 20.05 -25.60
CA ILE A 690 -1.44 20.67 -25.36
C ILE A 690 -1.58 22.12 -24.90
N ARG A 691 -2.50 22.88 -25.52
CA ARG A 691 -2.82 24.26 -25.16
C ARG A 691 -3.43 24.36 -23.75
N GLN A 692 -4.40 23.51 -23.42
CA GLN A 692 -5.06 23.48 -22.11
C GLN A 692 -4.08 23.15 -20.98
N LEU A 693 -3.16 22.21 -21.21
CA LEU A 693 -2.09 21.88 -20.26
C LEU A 693 -0.98 22.93 -20.19
N LYS A 694 -0.98 23.93 -21.07
CA LYS A 694 0.05 24.99 -21.15
C LYS A 694 1.46 24.42 -21.36
N VAL A 695 1.57 23.37 -22.18
CA VAL A 695 2.85 22.75 -22.51
C VAL A 695 3.68 23.73 -23.34
N LYS A 696 4.93 23.99 -22.92
CA LYS A 696 5.85 24.88 -23.64
C LYS A 696 6.74 24.13 -24.63
N LYS A 697 7.12 22.90 -24.30
CA LYS A 697 8.04 22.08 -25.10
C LYS A 697 7.47 20.66 -25.22
N LEU A 698 7.33 20.17 -26.45
CA LEU A 698 6.90 18.81 -26.77
C LEU A 698 8.03 18.09 -27.50
N PHE A 699 8.59 17.04 -26.91
CA PHE A 699 9.70 16.28 -27.50
C PHE A 699 9.20 15.00 -28.19
N CYS A 700 9.69 14.77 -29.41
CA CYS A 700 9.28 13.68 -30.32
C CYS A 700 10.48 13.00 -31.01
N GLY A 701 10.26 11.85 -31.67
CA GLY A 701 11.30 11.07 -32.35
C GLY A 701 11.04 10.77 -33.83
N HIS A 702 9.85 10.25 -34.16
CA HIS A 702 9.46 9.54 -35.39
C HIS A 702 9.94 10.09 -36.76
N TYR A 703 10.34 11.36 -36.89
CA TYR A 703 10.88 11.92 -38.14
C TYR A 703 12.38 11.64 -38.36
N HIS A 704 13.07 11.08 -37.36
CA HIS A 704 14.50 10.70 -37.40
C HIS A 704 15.46 11.85 -37.74
N ARG A 705 15.02 13.10 -37.70
CA ARG A 705 15.84 14.28 -38.01
C ARG A 705 15.61 15.36 -36.97
N ASN A 706 16.70 16.05 -36.64
CA ASN A 706 16.63 17.19 -35.75
C ASN A 706 15.86 18.34 -36.42
N THR A 707 14.69 18.68 -35.87
CA THR A 707 13.90 19.85 -36.29
C THR A 707 13.17 20.47 -35.10
N ILE A 708 12.76 21.73 -35.25
CA ILE A 708 11.99 22.47 -34.25
C ILE A 708 10.84 23.16 -34.98
N GLY A 709 9.62 22.67 -34.76
CA GLY A 709 8.39 23.30 -35.24
C GLY A 709 7.85 24.29 -34.22
N GLN A 710 7.25 25.38 -34.71
CA GLN A 710 6.67 26.43 -33.87
C GLN A 710 5.15 26.32 -33.90
N GLY A 711 4.54 26.14 -32.73
CA GLY A 711 3.10 26.10 -32.54
C GLY A 711 2.52 27.42 -32.04
N GLU A 712 1.23 27.41 -31.73
CA GLU A 712 0.55 28.51 -31.05
C GLU A 712 0.96 28.59 -29.57
N ASP A 713 0.71 29.73 -28.92
CA ASP A 713 0.94 29.96 -27.48
C ASP A 713 2.37 29.66 -26.97
N GLY A 714 3.36 29.74 -27.87
CA GLY A 714 4.77 29.52 -27.54
C GLY A 714 5.16 28.05 -27.40
N LEU A 715 4.33 27.12 -27.90
CA LEU A 715 4.67 25.71 -28.00
C LEU A 715 5.81 25.50 -29.01
N GLU A 716 6.84 24.78 -28.60
CA GLU A 716 7.84 24.22 -29.52
C GLU A 716 7.70 22.70 -29.61
N VAL A 717 7.61 22.19 -30.84
CA VAL A 717 7.66 20.75 -31.13
C VAL A 717 9.08 20.40 -31.56
N ILE A 718 9.79 19.67 -30.71
CA ILE A 718 11.20 19.34 -30.88
C ILE A 718 11.34 17.88 -31.29
N ILE A 719 11.73 17.64 -32.54
CA ILE A 719 12.00 16.28 -33.02
C ILE A 719 13.50 16.03 -32.92
N THR A 720 13.86 14.92 -32.30
CA THR A 720 15.26 14.53 -32.10
C THR A 720 15.63 13.42 -33.09
N GLU A 721 16.81 13.54 -33.69
CA GLU A 721 17.35 12.55 -34.64
C GLU A 721 17.48 11.15 -34.01
N ASN A 722 17.31 10.11 -34.84
CA ASN A 722 17.30 8.72 -34.36
C ASN A 722 18.69 8.27 -33.89
N THR A 723 18.73 7.51 -32.80
CA THR A 723 20.00 7.07 -32.22
C THR A 723 20.57 5.86 -32.96
N ALA A 724 19.73 5.14 -33.73
CA ALA A 724 20.12 3.95 -34.49
C ALA A 724 21.16 4.24 -35.59
N GLU A 725 21.03 5.36 -36.29
CA GLU A 725 21.88 5.72 -37.43
C GLU A 725 23.06 6.61 -37.03
N ARG A 726 22.88 7.46 -36.01
CA ARG A 726 23.91 8.37 -35.51
C ARG A 726 23.83 8.48 -34.00
N SER A 727 24.91 8.12 -33.29
CA SER A 727 24.94 8.32 -31.83
C SER A 727 24.85 9.81 -31.49
N GLY A 728 23.88 10.12 -30.65
CA GLY A 728 23.64 11.44 -30.10
C GLY A 728 22.46 11.41 -29.15
N PHE A 729 22.25 12.51 -28.44
CA PHE A 729 21.10 12.71 -27.58
C PHE A 729 20.81 14.20 -27.47
N ARG A 730 19.58 14.56 -27.13
CA ARG A 730 19.22 15.94 -26.85
C ARG A 730 19.38 16.21 -25.36
N LEU A 731 20.20 17.19 -25.00
CA LEU A 731 20.32 17.65 -23.61
C LEU A 731 19.39 18.83 -23.41
N VAL A 732 18.60 18.79 -22.34
CA VAL A 732 17.65 19.83 -21.96
C VAL A 732 18.04 20.39 -20.60
N ARG A 733 18.12 21.71 -20.49
CA ARG A 733 18.41 22.45 -19.27
C ARG A 733 17.17 23.23 -18.87
N VAL A 734 16.73 23.02 -17.64
CA VAL A 734 15.49 23.59 -17.12
C VAL A 734 15.83 24.56 -15.99
N TYR A 735 15.61 25.84 -16.27
CA TYR A 735 15.76 26.95 -15.33
C TYR A 735 14.39 27.51 -14.97
N LYS A 736 14.32 28.28 -13.89
CA LYS A 736 13.03 28.80 -13.38
C LYS A 736 12.29 29.65 -14.41
N ASP A 737 13.03 30.43 -15.17
CA ASP A 737 12.55 31.40 -16.14
C ASP A 737 12.52 30.87 -17.58
N ARG A 738 13.29 29.83 -17.90
CA ARG A 738 13.45 29.34 -19.29
C ARG A 738 13.81 27.86 -19.41
N ILE A 739 13.57 27.31 -20.59
CA ILE A 739 13.96 25.94 -20.96
C ILE A 739 14.84 26.01 -22.21
N GLU A 740 16.06 25.50 -22.10
CA GLU A 740 17.03 25.45 -23.20
C GLU A 740 17.28 23.99 -23.61
N HIS A 741 17.55 23.73 -24.88
CA HIS A 741 17.94 22.41 -25.35
C HIS A 741 18.91 22.46 -26.50
N GLU A 742 19.79 21.47 -26.59
CA GLU A 742 20.75 21.31 -27.68
C GLU A 742 20.87 19.83 -28.06
N PHE A 743 21.16 19.55 -29.33
CA PHE A 743 21.48 18.19 -29.75
C PHE A 743 22.99 17.97 -29.66
N ILE A 744 23.37 16.93 -28.93
CA ILE A 744 24.75 16.56 -28.71
C ILE A 744 25.06 15.34 -29.58
N ALA A 745 25.82 15.56 -30.65
CA ALA A 745 26.30 14.49 -31.53
C ALA A 745 27.53 13.81 -30.92
N ARG A 746 27.77 12.53 -31.29
CA ARG A 746 28.91 11.71 -30.87
C ARG A 746 30.28 12.38 -30.94
N ASN A 747 30.52 13.25 -31.92
CA ASN A 747 31.82 13.90 -32.11
C ASN A 747 32.05 15.12 -31.20
N SER A 748 31.07 15.46 -30.35
CA SER A 748 31.05 16.69 -29.55
C SER A 748 31.20 16.45 -28.04
N VAL A 749 31.36 15.19 -27.58
CA VAL A 749 31.42 14.81 -26.15
C VAL A 749 32.75 14.15 -25.79
#